data_AF-A0AA47IP64-F1
#
_entry.id   AF-A0AA47IP64-F1
#
_cell.length_a   1.000
_cell.length_b   1.000
_cell.length_c   1.000
_cell.angle_alpha   90.00
_cell.angle_beta   90.00
_cell.angle_gamma   90.00
#
_symmetry.space_group_name_H-M   'P 1'
#
loop_
_entity.id
_entity.type
_entity.pdbx_description
1 polymer ?
#
loop_
_entity_poly.entity_id
_entity_poly.type
_entity_poly.pdbx_seq_one_letter_code
_entity_poly.pdbx_strand_id
1 'polypeptide(L)'
;MSATPESATIASPAEIAVTESQVPSTPLPRATILGYPRIGRDRELKRAVESFWKGNLNADELRHAASELRGATRSRLADLGLTQPASVPADFTLYDQVLQVTATLGAAPARFRDLLDADGSLDIGGYFTLARGEGARPALEMTKWLDSNYHYLVPEIDASTPIDYVDTAIADQAREARAAGMEVRPVVVGPVSYLLMAKPSDEAPEGFHPLDRLSDVLHAYGHLLMDLQKAGATWVQLDEPALVSDSWNVDRGRILDAVRDAYTWLGAIVERPQILVAGTYGSLGDALPVLGQAPIEAVGLDLVAGCLPETGDLAALAGKAVVAGVVSGRNIWRTDLDAALTTLEQLRERLNEGTPITVATSTSLQHVPHDVERETAIDPQIRSWLAFADQKVGEVITLAKGLAEGREAIAAELAQDTDLRNQRAAHPGVHRDEVRTAVTAVTEGDRTRAPYAERKAAQEARLGLPELPTTTIGSFPQTAEIRKARAAWRKGEIDDAAYDAAMRAEIASVVALQERLGLDVLVHGEAERNDMVQYFAELLDGFVTTEHGWVQSYGSRCTRPSILWGDVVRPEPMTVTWSAYAQSLTDKPLKGMLTGPVTIMAWSFVRDDVPRAQVADQLGLALREEVADLEAAGIGVIQVDEPAIRETLPLRRADRPAYLEWSVGSFRLATGGAAPATQVHTHLCYSEFDVVIDAVDHLDADVTSIEASRSRMDILPAVAEHGFERQLGPGVWDIHSPRVPSQAECTELLQRAVDALGAEKVWVNPDCGLKTRAYAETEASLTSLVGAARAVRESL
;
A
#
# COMPACT_ATOMS: atom_id res chain seq x y z
N MET A 1 74.37 -2.43 48.60
CA MET A 1 74.36 -1.45 47.49
C MET A 1 74.51 -2.21 46.18
N SER A 2 73.64 -1.91 45.22
CA SER A 2 73.67 -2.29 43.80
C SER A 2 73.53 -3.77 43.45
N ALA A 3 72.27 -4.24 43.39
CA ALA A 3 71.88 -5.36 42.53
C ALA A 3 71.49 -4.79 41.15
N THR A 4 72.15 -5.27 40.11
CA THR A 4 71.75 -5.15 38.69
C THR A 4 70.74 -6.26 38.36
N PRO A 5 69.73 -6.03 37.50
CA PRO A 5 68.70 -7.03 37.21
C PRO A 5 69.13 -7.95 36.06
N GLU A 6 68.90 -9.26 36.25
CA GLU A 6 68.93 -10.27 35.18
C GLU A 6 67.68 -10.18 34.31
N SER A 7 67.88 -10.48 33.03
CA SER A 7 66.91 -10.38 31.93
C SER A 7 65.69 -11.26 32.12
N ALA A 8 64.49 -10.67 32.08
CA ALA A 8 63.25 -11.39 31.87
C ALA A 8 63.11 -11.74 30.38
N THR A 9 63.08 -13.03 30.10
CA THR A 9 62.76 -13.63 28.81
C THR A 9 61.34 -13.24 28.37
N ILE A 10 61.24 -12.73 27.14
CA ILE A 10 59.97 -12.41 26.48
C ILE A 10 59.23 -13.73 26.20
N ALA A 11 58.04 -13.89 26.76
CA ALA A 11 57.12 -14.94 26.35
C ALA A 11 56.63 -14.67 24.91
N SER A 12 56.76 -15.69 24.06
CA SER A 12 56.25 -15.72 22.69
C SER A 12 54.74 -15.42 22.63
N PRO A 13 54.24 -14.67 21.64
CA PRO A 13 52.82 -14.54 21.39
C PRO A 13 52.31 -15.83 20.72
N ALA A 14 51.91 -16.80 21.54
CA ALA A 14 51.15 -17.96 21.08
C ALA A 14 49.69 -17.81 21.52
N GLU A 15 48.81 -17.88 20.53
CA GLU A 15 47.38 -18.23 20.63
C GLU A 15 46.46 -17.19 21.29
N ILE A 16 46.21 -16.09 20.57
CA ILE A 16 44.85 -15.56 20.52
C ILE A 16 44.06 -16.56 19.67
N ALA A 17 43.20 -17.35 20.30
CA ALA A 17 42.26 -18.21 19.59
C ALA A 17 41.45 -17.32 18.63
N VAL A 18 41.72 -17.44 17.33
CA VAL A 18 40.81 -16.96 16.30
C VAL A 18 39.55 -17.80 16.51
N THR A 19 38.51 -17.21 17.10
CA THR A 19 37.19 -17.84 17.15
C THR A 19 36.78 -18.13 15.71
N GLU A 20 36.79 -19.41 15.31
CA GLU A 20 36.34 -19.84 13.99
C GLU A 20 34.90 -19.39 13.79
N SER A 21 34.59 -18.86 12.61
CA SER A 21 33.23 -18.45 12.24
C SER A 21 32.27 -19.64 12.39
N GLN A 22 31.15 -19.45 13.07
CA GLN A 22 30.08 -20.46 13.17
C GLN A 22 28.97 -20.23 12.14
N VAL A 23 29.16 -19.28 11.21
CA VAL A 23 28.19 -19.01 10.15
C VAL A 23 28.03 -20.26 9.27
N PRO A 24 26.80 -20.77 9.08
CA PRO A 24 26.54 -21.92 8.21
C PRO A 24 27.04 -21.66 6.78
N SER A 25 27.39 -22.72 6.05
CA SER A 25 27.87 -22.64 4.66
C SER A 25 26.90 -23.24 3.64
N THR A 26 25.67 -23.55 4.06
CA THR A 26 24.64 -24.14 3.21
C THR A 26 24.28 -23.16 2.08
N PRO A 27 24.41 -23.52 0.79
CA PRO A 27 24.08 -22.59 -0.29
C PRO A 27 22.58 -22.25 -0.30
N LEU A 28 22.23 -21.08 -0.83
CA LEU A 28 20.83 -20.76 -1.14
C LEU A 28 20.25 -21.80 -2.13
N PRO A 29 18.94 -22.10 -2.02
CA PRO A 29 18.26 -23.00 -2.94
C PRO A 29 18.21 -22.41 -4.35
N ARG A 30 18.00 -23.24 -5.38
CA ARG A 30 17.89 -22.73 -6.77
C ARG A 30 16.66 -21.86 -7.02
N ALA A 31 15.60 -22.10 -6.24
CA ALA A 31 14.29 -21.46 -6.36
C ALA A 31 13.82 -21.03 -4.96
N THR A 32 13.28 -19.82 -4.85
CA THR A 32 12.65 -19.34 -3.62
C THR A 32 11.64 -18.23 -3.92
N ILE A 33 10.83 -17.84 -2.94
CA ILE A 33 10.01 -16.64 -2.98
C ILE A 33 10.42 -15.72 -1.83
N LEU A 34 10.22 -14.41 -1.97
CA LEU A 34 10.64 -13.45 -0.93
C LEU A 34 9.64 -13.33 0.24
N GLY A 35 8.43 -13.83 0.07
CA GLY A 35 7.35 -13.83 1.05
C GLY A 35 6.06 -14.38 0.43
N TYR A 36 5.04 -14.65 1.24
CA TYR A 36 3.79 -15.29 0.80
C TYR A 36 2.54 -14.67 1.48
N PRO A 37 1.35 -14.67 0.85
CA PRO A 37 0.16 -14.14 1.49
C PRO A 37 -0.15 -14.84 2.82
N ARG A 38 -0.25 -14.03 3.89
CA ARG A 38 -0.34 -14.52 5.28
C ARG A 38 -1.74 -14.53 5.87
N ILE A 39 -2.73 -13.93 5.19
CA ILE A 39 -4.11 -13.89 5.71
C ILE A 39 -4.80 -15.26 5.65
N GLY A 40 -4.29 -16.16 4.79
CA GLY A 40 -4.84 -17.48 4.50
C GLY A 40 -5.81 -17.46 3.32
N ARG A 41 -5.95 -18.62 2.65
CA ARG A 41 -6.72 -18.78 1.41
C ARG A 41 -8.18 -18.40 1.60
N ASP A 42 -8.72 -18.58 2.80
CA ASP A 42 -10.08 -18.19 3.15
C ASP A 42 -10.13 -17.03 4.16
N ARG A 43 -9.01 -16.33 4.38
CA ARG A 43 -8.85 -15.28 5.41
C ARG A 43 -9.03 -15.82 6.83
N GLU A 44 -8.43 -16.97 7.10
CA GLU A 44 -8.38 -17.63 8.39
C GLU A 44 -7.82 -16.70 9.47
N LEU A 45 -6.71 -16.02 9.18
CA LEU A 45 -6.09 -15.08 10.11
C LEU A 45 -7.02 -13.93 10.45
N LYS A 46 -7.72 -13.38 9.45
CA LYS A 46 -8.72 -12.32 9.66
C LYS A 46 -9.76 -12.75 10.69
N ARG A 47 -10.34 -13.94 10.51
CA ARG A 47 -11.38 -14.47 11.42
C ARG A 47 -10.83 -14.67 12.82
N ALA A 48 -9.64 -15.27 12.95
CA ALA A 48 -9.02 -15.52 14.25
C ALA A 48 -8.73 -14.21 15.00
N VAL A 49 -8.07 -13.27 14.35
CA VAL A 49 -7.72 -11.96 14.92
C VAL A 49 -8.97 -11.15 15.32
N GLU A 50 -9.99 -11.08 14.45
CA GLU A 50 -11.24 -10.39 14.79
C GLU A 50 -12.04 -11.08 15.90
N SER A 51 -11.96 -12.41 16.00
CA SER A 51 -12.59 -13.16 17.08
C SER A 51 -11.90 -12.88 18.42
N PHE A 52 -10.56 -12.81 18.43
CA PHE A 52 -9.78 -12.38 19.59
C PHE A 52 -10.17 -10.97 20.04
N TRP A 53 -10.25 -10.00 19.12
CA TRP A 53 -10.66 -8.62 19.45
C TRP A 53 -12.09 -8.50 20.00
N LYS A 54 -12.97 -9.46 19.69
CA LYS A 54 -14.34 -9.54 20.22
C LYS A 54 -14.41 -10.27 21.56
N GLY A 55 -13.29 -10.78 22.08
CA GLY A 55 -13.23 -11.59 23.30
C GLY A 55 -13.73 -13.03 23.12
N ASN A 56 -13.89 -13.49 21.88
CA ASN A 56 -14.35 -14.85 21.56
C ASN A 56 -13.19 -15.87 21.46
N LEU A 57 -11.95 -15.40 21.34
CA LEU A 57 -10.73 -16.21 21.48
C LEU A 57 -9.82 -15.59 22.53
N ASN A 58 -9.09 -16.44 23.26
CA ASN A 58 -7.99 -16.02 24.11
C ASN A 58 -6.64 -16.02 23.35
N ALA A 59 -5.56 -15.59 24.01
CA ALA A 59 -4.25 -15.44 23.40
C ALA A 59 -3.65 -16.77 22.90
N ASP A 60 -3.84 -17.87 23.65
CA ASP A 60 -3.31 -19.18 23.27
C ASP A 60 -4.08 -19.78 22.10
N GLU A 61 -5.40 -19.59 22.05
CA GLU A 61 -6.24 -19.98 20.91
C GLU A 61 -5.85 -19.21 19.64
N LEU A 62 -5.55 -17.91 19.76
CA LEU A 62 -5.05 -17.12 18.62
C LEU A 62 -3.67 -17.61 18.15
N ARG A 63 -2.74 -17.88 19.08
CA ARG A 63 -1.42 -18.44 18.75
C ARG A 63 -1.53 -19.79 18.07
N HIS A 64 -2.45 -20.64 18.53
CA HIS A 64 -2.73 -21.93 17.91
C HIS A 64 -3.25 -21.77 16.49
N ALA A 65 -4.28 -20.95 16.27
CA ALA A 65 -4.82 -20.70 14.93
C ALA A 65 -3.76 -20.12 13.98
N ALA A 66 -2.88 -19.23 14.47
CA ALA A 66 -1.77 -18.70 13.70
C ALA A 66 -0.73 -19.79 13.35
N SER A 67 -0.43 -20.70 14.27
CA SER A 67 0.47 -21.84 14.05
C SER A 67 -0.10 -22.83 13.02
N GLU A 68 -1.38 -23.17 13.12
CA GLU A 68 -2.06 -24.02 12.14
C GLU A 68 -2.00 -23.41 10.73
N LEU A 69 -2.25 -22.11 10.61
CA LEU A 69 -2.16 -21.41 9.33
C LEU A 69 -0.73 -21.43 8.76
N ARG A 70 0.29 -21.15 9.57
CA ARG A 70 1.70 -21.23 9.13
C ARG A 70 2.07 -22.66 8.70
N GLY A 71 1.62 -23.68 9.43
CA GLY A 71 1.80 -25.08 9.07
C GLY A 71 1.16 -25.46 7.73
N ALA A 72 -0.07 -25.00 7.50
CA ALA A 72 -0.78 -25.19 6.23
C ALA A 72 -0.05 -24.48 5.07
N THR A 73 0.42 -23.25 5.28
CA THR A 73 1.20 -22.49 4.28
C THR A 73 2.50 -23.21 3.92
N ARG A 74 3.29 -23.65 4.91
CA ARG A 74 4.54 -24.39 4.67
C ARG A 74 4.29 -25.68 3.89
N SER A 75 3.25 -26.43 4.27
CA SER A 75 2.87 -27.67 3.56
C SER A 75 2.48 -27.39 2.12
N ARG A 76 1.68 -26.34 1.88
CA ARG A 76 1.29 -25.94 0.52
C ARG A 76 2.48 -25.53 -0.34
N LEU A 77 3.41 -24.74 0.19
CA LEU A 77 4.61 -24.32 -0.55
C LEU A 77 5.51 -25.50 -0.89
N ALA A 78 5.63 -26.48 0.01
CA ALA A 78 6.32 -27.74 -0.27
C ALA A 78 5.61 -28.57 -1.36
N ASP A 79 4.27 -28.67 -1.31
CA ASP A 79 3.47 -29.35 -2.35
C ASP A 79 3.60 -28.70 -3.72
N LEU A 80 3.80 -27.38 -3.77
CA LEU A 80 4.09 -26.63 -5.00
C LEU A 80 5.53 -26.84 -5.50
N GLY A 81 6.41 -27.42 -4.70
CA GLY A 81 7.77 -27.82 -5.08
C GLY A 81 8.91 -27.05 -4.39
N LEU A 82 8.62 -26.16 -3.44
CA LEU A 82 9.65 -25.50 -2.61
C LEU A 82 10.09 -26.42 -1.47
N THR A 83 10.93 -27.41 -1.78
CA THR A 83 11.36 -28.44 -0.82
C THR A 83 12.82 -28.32 -0.37
N GLN A 84 13.60 -27.42 -0.99
CA GLN A 84 15.01 -27.23 -0.61
C GLN A 84 15.11 -26.44 0.71
N PRO A 85 16.12 -26.68 1.56
CA PRO A 85 16.34 -25.89 2.77
C PRO A 85 16.36 -24.39 2.46
N ALA A 86 15.73 -23.59 3.33
CA ALA A 86 15.63 -22.14 3.20
C ALA A 86 14.91 -21.62 1.92
N SER A 87 14.21 -22.48 1.16
CA SER A 87 13.42 -22.06 -0.01
C SER A 87 12.06 -21.45 0.36
N VAL A 88 11.52 -21.83 1.52
CA VAL A 88 10.27 -21.31 2.07
C VAL A 88 10.56 -20.13 3.00
N PRO A 89 10.00 -18.93 2.76
CA PRO A 89 10.14 -17.80 3.68
C PRO A 89 9.27 -18.00 4.94
N ALA A 90 9.71 -17.41 6.05
CA ALA A 90 8.92 -17.23 7.26
C ALA A 90 8.73 -15.72 7.53
N ASP A 91 7.68 -15.16 6.94
CA ASP A 91 7.33 -13.73 6.91
C ASP A 91 5.99 -13.41 7.63
N PHE A 92 5.47 -14.37 8.40
CA PHE A 92 4.18 -14.24 9.06
C PHE A 92 4.22 -13.22 10.22
N THR A 93 3.13 -12.48 10.36
CA THR A 93 2.83 -11.62 11.51
C THR A 93 1.31 -11.55 11.72
N LEU A 94 0.90 -11.20 12.95
CA LEU A 94 -0.52 -11.07 13.31
C LEU A 94 -1.18 -9.81 12.75
N TYR A 95 -0.41 -8.76 12.44
CA TYR A 95 -0.95 -7.50 11.95
C TYR A 95 -0.06 -6.87 10.88
N ASP A 96 1.18 -6.55 11.22
CA ASP A 96 2.11 -5.84 10.35
C ASP A 96 3.58 -6.22 10.62
N GLN A 97 4.39 -6.30 9.56
CA GLN A 97 5.79 -6.74 9.64
C GLN A 97 6.71 -5.69 10.27
N VAL A 98 6.39 -4.40 10.14
CA VAL A 98 7.18 -3.34 10.79
C VAL A 98 6.82 -3.31 12.27
N LEU A 99 5.53 -3.39 12.62
CA LEU A 99 5.10 -3.55 14.00
C LEU A 99 5.71 -4.80 14.66
N GLN A 100 5.85 -5.90 13.91
CA GLN A 100 6.52 -7.10 14.41
C GLN A 100 7.96 -6.81 14.83
N VAL A 101 8.72 -6.05 14.03
CA VAL A 101 10.06 -5.60 14.42
C VAL A 101 9.99 -4.68 15.63
N THR A 102 9.09 -3.70 15.66
CA THR A 102 8.91 -2.81 16.81
C THR A 102 8.66 -3.60 18.11
N ALA A 103 7.82 -4.63 18.08
CA ALA A 103 7.56 -5.50 19.23
C ALA A 103 8.78 -6.36 19.59
N THR A 104 9.45 -6.96 18.60
CA THR A 104 10.70 -7.72 18.79
C THR A 104 11.79 -6.88 19.46
N LEU A 105 11.83 -5.58 19.18
CA LEU A 105 12.78 -4.63 19.74
C LEU A 105 12.34 -3.94 21.05
N GLY A 106 11.10 -4.19 21.50
CA GLY A 106 10.51 -3.47 22.64
C GLY A 106 10.33 -1.97 22.41
N ALA A 107 10.36 -1.52 21.15
CA ALA A 107 10.47 -0.11 20.76
C ALA A 107 9.13 0.66 20.84
N ALA A 108 8.43 0.55 21.97
CA ALA A 108 7.18 1.24 22.21
C ALA A 108 7.42 2.74 22.55
N PRO A 109 6.68 3.67 21.91
CA PRO A 109 6.77 5.09 22.25
C PRO A 109 6.20 5.35 23.64
N ALA A 110 6.49 6.53 24.21
CA ALA A 110 6.24 6.86 25.61
C ALA A 110 4.82 6.53 26.09
N ARG A 111 3.79 6.81 25.26
CA ARG A 111 2.37 6.56 25.58
C ARG A 111 1.99 5.08 25.73
N PHE A 112 2.84 4.14 25.32
CA PHE A 112 2.61 2.70 25.40
C PHE A 112 3.62 1.97 26.29
N ARG A 113 4.59 2.66 26.91
CA ARG A 113 5.63 2.02 27.72
C ARG A 113 5.08 1.31 28.97
N ASP A 114 3.89 1.69 29.42
CA ASP A 114 3.17 1.04 30.51
C ASP A 114 2.61 -0.34 30.12
N LEU A 115 2.57 -0.67 28.83
CA LEU A 115 2.18 -1.99 28.31
C LEU A 115 3.35 -2.98 28.27
N LEU A 116 4.58 -2.50 28.46
CA LEU A 116 5.76 -3.35 28.46
C LEU A 116 5.85 -4.15 29.75
N ASP A 117 6.14 -5.44 29.63
CA ASP A 117 6.45 -6.30 30.77
C ASP A 117 7.83 -5.95 31.37
N ALA A 118 8.17 -6.56 32.50
CA ALA A 118 9.41 -6.27 33.22
C ALA A 118 10.68 -6.57 32.41
N ASP A 119 10.58 -7.45 31.40
CA ASP A 119 11.66 -7.77 30.45
C ASP A 119 11.63 -6.91 29.19
N GLY A 120 10.69 -5.95 29.10
CA GLY A 120 10.53 -5.06 27.96
C GLY A 120 9.69 -5.62 26.81
N SER A 121 9.15 -6.83 26.94
CA SER A 121 8.31 -7.45 25.91
C SER A 121 6.86 -6.93 25.94
N LEU A 122 6.11 -7.20 24.85
CA LEU A 122 4.68 -6.92 24.74
C LEU A 122 3.91 -8.24 24.67
N ASP A 123 2.85 -8.36 25.46
CA ASP A 123 1.87 -9.42 25.22
C ASP A 123 1.04 -9.14 23.95
N ILE A 124 0.23 -10.12 23.52
CA ILE A 124 -0.61 -9.98 22.32
C ILE A 124 -1.62 -8.83 22.46
N GLY A 125 -2.10 -8.57 23.69
CA GLY A 125 -3.00 -7.44 23.97
C GLY A 125 -2.30 -6.12 23.67
N GLY A 126 -1.12 -5.91 24.27
CA GLY A 126 -0.26 -4.76 24.06
C GLY A 126 0.11 -4.56 22.59
N TYR A 127 0.51 -5.63 21.89
CA TYR A 127 0.77 -5.61 20.44
C TYR A 127 -0.41 -5.04 19.64
N PHE A 128 -1.64 -5.49 19.93
CA PHE A 128 -2.82 -4.95 19.26
C PHE A 128 -3.22 -3.56 19.75
N THR A 129 -2.91 -3.18 20.98
CA THR A 129 -3.12 -1.82 21.49
C THR A 129 -2.23 -0.81 20.77
N LEU A 130 -0.97 -1.16 20.46
CA LEU A 130 -0.12 -0.35 19.56
C LEU A 130 -0.77 -0.23 18.17
N ALA A 131 -1.30 -1.33 17.63
CA ALA A 131 -1.86 -1.37 16.28
C ALA A 131 -3.21 -0.65 16.10
N ARG A 132 -4.03 -0.59 17.16
CA ARG A 132 -5.46 -0.20 17.06
C ARG A 132 -5.87 0.88 18.06
N GLY A 133 -5.03 1.19 19.04
CA GLY A 133 -5.35 2.10 20.14
C GLY A 133 -6.31 1.49 21.16
N GLU A 134 -6.48 2.18 22.29
CA GLU A 134 -7.42 1.81 23.35
C GLU A 134 -7.92 3.06 24.10
N GLY A 135 -9.25 3.20 24.25
CA GLY A 135 -9.84 4.34 24.96
C GLY A 135 -9.43 5.69 24.36
N ALA A 136 -8.78 6.55 25.15
CA ALA A 136 -8.26 7.84 24.71
C ALA A 136 -6.85 7.76 24.08
N ARG A 137 -6.23 6.58 24.06
CA ARG A 137 -4.87 6.36 23.55
C ARG A 137 -4.92 6.04 22.04
N PRO A 138 -4.44 6.92 21.16
CA PRO A 138 -4.44 6.66 19.72
C PRO A 138 -3.41 5.58 19.36
N ALA A 139 -3.72 4.79 18.33
CA ALA A 139 -2.80 3.80 17.73
C ALA A 139 -1.49 4.45 17.24
N LEU A 140 -0.52 3.63 16.86
CA LEU A 140 0.57 4.08 15.99
C LEU A 140 0.01 4.58 14.66
N GLU A 141 0.68 5.56 14.06
CA GLU A 141 0.35 6.03 12.72
C GLU A 141 0.47 4.88 11.71
N MET A 142 -0.43 4.84 10.75
CA MET A 142 -0.44 3.86 9.67
C MET A 142 -0.30 4.58 8.33
N THR A 143 0.68 4.17 7.52
CA THR A 143 0.93 4.76 6.19
C THR A 143 1.24 3.68 5.15
N LYS A 144 1.23 4.04 3.87
CA LYS A 144 1.44 3.10 2.76
C LYS A 144 2.85 2.52 2.79
N TRP A 145 2.93 1.22 2.55
CA TRP A 145 4.19 0.51 2.36
C TRP A 145 4.69 0.79 0.94
N LEU A 146 5.54 1.81 0.82
CA LEU A 146 6.10 2.29 -0.45
C LEU A 146 4.97 2.61 -1.44
N ASP A 147 5.09 2.15 -2.68
CA ASP A 147 4.12 2.34 -3.77
C ASP A 147 3.12 1.16 -3.89
N SER A 148 2.84 0.47 -2.78
CA SER A 148 1.88 -0.65 -2.71
C SER A 148 0.58 -0.25 -2.02
N ASN A 149 -0.47 -1.05 -2.18
CA ASN A 149 -1.75 -0.87 -1.47
C ASN A 149 -1.76 -1.44 -0.03
N TYR A 150 -0.64 -2.00 0.41
CA TYR A 150 -0.43 -2.42 1.78
C TYR A 150 -0.05 -1.23 2.67
N HIS A 151 -0.41 -1.24 3.94
CA HIS A 151 -0.03 -0.21 4.92
C HIS A 151 0.70 -0.85 6.10
N TYR A 152 1.71 -0.15 6.60
CA TYR A 152 2.48 -0.53 7.77
C TYR A 152 2.26 0.46 8.92
N LEU A 153 2.63 0.07 10.14
CA LEU A 153 2.59 0.96 11.30
C LEU A 153 3.96 1.62 11.49
N VAL A 154 3.97 2.95 11.47
CA VAL A 154 5.18 3.78 11.54
C VAL A 154 5.78 3.68 12.94
N PRO A 155 7.03 3.22 13.10
CA PRO A 155 7.72 3.28 14.39
C PRO A 155 7.92 4.73 14.82
N GLU A 156 7.69 5.01 16.10
CA GLU A 156 7.87 6.34 16.70
C GLU A 156 9.06 6.29 17.65
N ILE A 157 10.16 6.91 17.26
CA ILE A 157 11.47 6.74 17.92
C ILE A 157 11.99 8.08 18.40
N ASP A 158 12.49 8.13 19.63
CA ASP A 158 13.26 9.24 20.19
C ASP A 158 14.53 8.73 20.88
N ALA A 159 15.30 9.62 21.51
CA ALA A 159 16.53 9.29 22.23
C ALA A 159 16.30 8.38 23.46
N SER A 160 15.09 8.36 24.02
CA SER A 160 14.69 7.58 25.20
C SER A 160 13.92 6.30 24.88
N THR A 161 13.54 6.08 23.62
CA THR A 161 12.83 4.85 23.21
C THR A 161 13.67 3.62 23.58
N PRO A 162 13.11 2.67 24.35
CA PRO A 162 13.81 1.42 24.66
C PRO A 162 14.02 0.63 23.36
N ILE A 163 15.23 0.10 23.15
CA ILE A 163 15.57 -0.74 22.01
C ILE A 163 16.48 -1.84 22.52
N ASP A 164 15.96 -3.07 22.58
CA ASP A 164 16.70 -4.28 22.91
C ASP A 164 15.98 -5.50 22.30
N TYR A 165 16.61 -6.66 22.24
CA TYR A 165 15.96 -7.88 21.77
C TYR A 165 15.14 -8.53 22.89
N VAL A 166 13.82 -8.36 22.84
CA VAL A 166 12.90 -8.72 23.95
C VAL A 166 11.82 -9.74 23.58
N ASP A 167 11.57 -9.98 22.30
CA ASP A 167 10.54 -10.93 21.85
C ASP A 167 11.09 -11.92 20.80
N THR A 168 10.78 -13.20 21.01
CA THR A 168 11.31 -14.33 20.22
C THR A 168 10.38 -14.79 19.11
N ALA A 169 9.25 -14.13 18.84
CA ALA A 169 8.19 -14.63 17.96
C ALA A 169 8.70 -14.93 16.54
N ILE A 170 9.65 -14.16 16.02
CA ILE A 170 10.29 -14.42 14.71
C ILE A 170 11.09 -15.72 14.75
N ALA A 171 11.92 -15.93 15.78
CA ALA A 171 12.72 -17.15 15.94
C ALA A 171 11.84 -18.37 16.24
N ASP A 172 10.73 -18.19 16.95
CA ASP A 172 9.78 -19.26 17.26
C ASP A 172 9.16 -19.86 15.99
N GLN A 173 8.96 -19.06 14.93
CA GLN A 173 8.50 -19.59 13.64
C GLN A 173 9.53 -20.53 13.00
N ALA A 174 10.82 -20.23 13.13
CA ALA A 174 11.88 -21.11 12.66
C ALA A 174 11.96 -22.40 13.50
N ARG A 175 11.81 -22.30 14.83
CA ARG A 175 11.73 -23.46 15.74
C ARG A 175 10.54 -24.35 15.41
N GLU A 176 9.37 -23.75 15.16
CA GLU A 176 8.14 -24.42 14.79
C GLU A 176 8.31 -25.20 13.47
N ALA A 177 8.87 -24.56 12.44
CA ALA A 177 9.15 -25.20 11.16
C ALA A 177 10.14 -26.36 11.31
N ARG A 178 11.22 -26.15 12.08
CA ARG A 178 12.22 -27.18 12.35
C ARG A 178 11.63 -28.38 13.08
N ALA A 179 10.74 -28.15 14.06
CA ALA A 179 10.02 -29.21 14.75
C ALA A 179 9.12 -30.02 13.80
N ALA A 180 8.62 -29.39 12.74
CA ALA A 180 7.89 -30.04 11.65
C ALA A 180 8.80 -30.67 10.58
N GLY A 181 10.13 -30.67 10.77
CA GLY A 181 11.09 -31.27 9.84
C GLY A 181 11.38 -30.43 8.59
N MET A 182 11.06 -29.13 8.62
CA MET A 182 11.30 -28.21 7.51
C MET A 182 12.24 -27.07 7.92
N GLU A 183 13.16 -26.71 7.05
CA GLU A 183 13.99 -25.52 7.24
C GLU A 183 13.43 -24.35 6.44
N VAL A 184 13.11 -23.27 7.14
CA VAL A 184 12.60 -22.01 6.56
C VAL A 184 13.65 -20.91 6.63
N ARG A 185 13.49 -19.89 5.79
CA ARG A 185 14.26 -18.65 5.84
C ARG A 185 13.46 -17.55 6.55
N PRO A 186 13.79 -17.14 7.78
CA PRO A 186 13.17 -16.00 8.42
C PRO A 186 13.31 -14.73 7.57
N VAL A 187 12.24 -13.94 7.50
CA VAL A 187 12.20 -12.67 6.78
C VAL A 187 11.93 -11.56 7.78
N VAL A 188 12.80 -10.56 7.82
CA VAL A 188 12.74 -9.43 8.75
C VAL A 188 12.97 -8.14 7.96
N VAL A 189 12.25 -7.07 8.29
CA VAL A 189 12.58 -5.74 7.75
C VAL A 189 14.01 -5.40 8.18
N GLY A 190 14.85 -4.91 7.28
CA GLY A 190 16.24 -4.58 7.56
C GLY A 190 16.37 -3.37 8.50
N PRO A 191 17.46 -3.27 9.28
CA PRO A 191 17.61 -2.24 10.30
C PRO A 191 17.65 -0.83 9.74
N VAL A 192 18.17 -0.64 8.52
CA VAL A 192 18.24 0.70 7.90
C VAL A 192 16.86 1.12 7.42
N SER A 193 16.14 0.24 6.71
CA SER A 193 14.76 0.49 6.28
C SER A 193 13.82 0.69 7.46
N TYR A 194 13.96 -0.08 8.54
CA TYR A 194 13.18 0.09 9.77
C TYR A 194 13.29 1.53 10.31
N LEU A 195 14.50 2.09 10.36
CA LEU A 195 14.74 3.44 10.86
C LEU A 195 14.41 4.54 9.84
N LEU A 196 14.58 4.30 8.54
CA LEU A 196 14.16 5.27 7.50
C LEU A 196 12.64 5.38 7.40
N MET A 197 11.92 4.30 7.70
CA MET A 197 10.46 4.24 7.73
C MET A 197 9.89 4.57 9.12
N ALA A 198 10.73 4.97 10.07
CA ALA A 198 10.30 5.50 11.37
C ALA A 198 10.17 7.02 11.32
N LYS A 199 9.46 7.59 12.29
CA LYS A 199 9.41 9.04 12.53
C LYS A 199 9.93 9.39 13.92
N PRO A 200 10.44 10.63 14.12
CA PRO A 200 10.64 11.18 15.47
C PRO A 200 9.32 11.11 16.26
N SER A 201 9.37 10.69 17.53
CA SER A 201 8.21 10.82 18.43
C SER A 201 7.95 12.29 18.79
N ASP A 202 6.80 12.58 19.39
CA ASP A 202 6.46 13.93 19.88
C ASP A 202 7.44 14.42 20.96
N GLU A 203 8.14 13.51 21.64
CA GLU A 203 9.15 13.81 22.66
C GLU A 203 10.57 13.98 22.08
N ALA A 204 10.76 13.78 20.78
CA ALA A 204 12.07 13.88 20.14
C ALA A 204 12.60 15.33 20.15
N PRO A 205 13.90 15.55 20.45
CA PRO A 205 14.47 16.90 20.38
C PRO A 205 14.54 17.39 18.92
N GLU A 206 14.51 18.71 18.74
CA GLU A 206 14.63 19.33 17.42
C GLU A 206 15.90 18.83 16.69
N GLY A 207 15.75 18.43 15.44
CA GLY A 207 16.84 17.89 14.61
C GLY A 207 17.16 16.41 14.84
N PHE A 208 16.49 15.71 15.77
CA PHE A 208 16.62 14.26 15.92
C PHE A 208 16.09 13.51 14.68
N HIS A 209 16.82 12.48 14.25
CA HIS A 209 16.36 11.56 13.22
C HIS A 209 16.41 10.12 13.74
N PRO A 210 15.41 9.25 13.51
CA PRO A 210 15.44 7.86 14.00
C PRO A 210 16.70 7.08 13.62
N LEU A 211 17.28 7.37 12.45
CA LEU A 211 18.58 6.81 12.01
C LEU A 211 19.73 7.07 13.00
N ASP A 212 19.64 8.06 13.90
CA ASP A 212 20.58 8.30 14.99
C ASP A 212 20.64 7.14 15.99
N ARG A 213 19.58 6.31 16.05
CA ARG A 213 19.49 5.11 16.91
C ARG A 213 20.00 3.83 16.23
N LEU A 214 20.68 3.94 15.08
CA LEU A 214 21.18 2.77 14.33
C LEU A 214 21.99 1.81 15.19
N SER A 215 22.91 2.30 16.03
CA SER A 215 23.73 1.43 16.90
C SER A 215 22.89 0.57 17.83
N ASP A 216 21.82 1.11 18.41
CA ASP A 216 20.97 0.37 19.36
C ASP A 216 20.15 -0.71 18.64
N VAL A 217 19.62 -0.37 17.46
CA VAL A 217 18.93 -1.33 16.59
C VAL A 217 19.89 -2.45 16.18
N LEU A 218 21.12 -2.13 15.78
CA LEU A 218 22.10 -3.15 15.40
C LEU A 218 22.40 -4.11 16.55
N HIS A 219 22.60 -3.62 17.78
CA HIS A 219 22.80 -4.49 18.94
C HIS A 219 21.66 -5.51 19.12
N ALA A 220 20.41 -5.05 19.04
CA ALA A 220 19.24 -5.93 19.14
C ALA A 220 19.13 -6.90 17.95
N TYR A 221 19.44 -6.45 16.72
CA TYR A 221 19.49 -7.35 15.55
C TYR A 221 20.58 -8.41 15.70
N GLY A 222 21.71 -8.09 16.32
CA GLY A 222 22.74 -9.08 16.60
C GLY A 222 22.23 -10.22 17.48
N HIS A 223 21.48 -9.90 18.53
CA HIS A 223 20.84 -10.90 19.39
C HIS A 223 19.76 -11.70 18.64
N LEU A 224 18.93 -11.04 17.82
CA LEU A 224 17.96 -11.71 16.96
C LEU A 224 18.65 -12.71 16.01
N LEU A 225 19.75 -12.32 15.36
CA LEU A 225 20.49 -13.19 14.44
C LEU A 225 21.07 -14.42 15.15
N MET A 226 21.63 -14.23 16.35
CA MET A 226 22.10 -15.35 17.19
C MET A 226 20.96 -16.30 17.54
N ASP A 227 19.78 -15.77 17.87
CA ASP A 227 18.63 -16.59 18.22
C ASP A 227 18.05 -17.35 17.01
N LEU A 228 18.01 -16.73 15.84
CA LEU A 228 17.65 -17.39 14.58
C LEU A 228 18.60 -18.54 14.25
N GLN A 229 19.91 -18.35 14.42
CA GLN A 229 20.90 -19.42 14.22
C GLN A 229 20.64 -20.58 15.21
N LYS A 230 20.40 -20.28 16.49
CA LYS A 230 20.07 -21.29 17.52
C LYS A 230 18.76 -22.01 17.24
N ALA A 231 17.78 -21.32 16.67
CA ALA A 231 16.54 -21.91 16.19
C ALA A 231 16.77 -22.90 15.02
N GLY A 232 17.92 -22.82 14.35
CA GLY A 232 18.35 -23.70 13.27
C GLY A 232 18.18 -23.11 11.88
N ALA A 233 17.97 -21.80 11.76
CA ALA A 233 17.96 -21.14 10.46
C ALA A 233 19.39 -21.05 9.90
N THR A 234 19.61 -21.53 8.67
CA THR A 234 20.92 -21.34 7.99
C THR A 234 21.01 -20.03 7.23
N TRP A 235 19.86 -19.44 6.88
CA TRP A 235 19.71 -18.18 6.17
C TRP A 235 18.70 -17.28 6.87
N VAL A 236 18.93 -15.97 6.80
CA VAL A 236 17.95 -14.92 7.10
C VAL A 236 17.86 -13.97 5.89
N GLN A 237 16.66 -13.48 5.62
CA GLN A 237 16.42 -12.40 4.66
C GLN A 237 16.15 -11.11 5.43
N LEU A 238 16.95 -10.08 5.15
CA LEU A 238 16.76 -8.73 5.65
C LEU A 238 16.26 -7.86 4.49
N ASP A 239 15.00 -7.45 4.57
CA ASP A 239 14.36 -6.64 3.53
C ASP A 239 14.78 -5.18 3.67
N GLU A 240 15.52 -4.66 2.70
CA GLU A 240 15.94 -3.25 2.67
C GLU A 240 15.25 -2.43 1.56
N PRO A 241 13.90 -2.39 1.52
CA PRO A 241 13.18 -1.79 0.41
C PRO A 241 13.19 -0.26 0.48
N ALA A 242 13.57 0.36 1.61
CA ALA A 242 13.71 1.80 1.67
C ALA A 242 14.84 2.30 0.75
N LEU A 243 15.82 1.45 0.44
CA LEU A 243 16.98 1.83 -0.35
C LEU A 243 16.66 2.19 -1.81
N VAL A 244 15.48 1.79 -2.32
CA VAL A 244 15.03 2.09 -3.69
C VAL A 244 14.23 3.40 -3.81
N SER A 245 14.03 4.12 -2.70
CA SER A 245 13.23 5.35 -2.64
C SER A 245 14.08 6.57 -2.32
N ASP A 246 13.71 7.70 -2.94
CA ASP A 246 14.29 9.03 -2.68
C ASP A 246 13.34 9.89 -1.80
N SER A 247 12.36 9.25 -1.17
CA SER A 247 11.29 9.94 -0.41
C SER A 247 11.66 10.23 1.04
N TRP A 248 12.86 9.84 1.48
CA TRP A 248 13.31 10.02 2.86
C TRP A 248 13.81 11.44 3.09
N ASN A 249 13.49 12.01 4.25
CA ASN A 249 14.03 13.30 4.70
C ASN A 249 15.44 13.14 5.28
N VAL A 250 16.31 12.42 4.57
CA VAL A 250 17.71 12.14 4.93
C VAL A 250 18.55 12.25 3.68
N ASP A 251 19.73 12.88 3.81
CA ASP A 251 20.71 12.90 2.71
C ASP A 251 21.09 11.49 2.25
N ARG A 252 21.14 11.28 0.94
CA ARG A 252 21.42 9.95 0.35
C ARG A 252 22.78 9.41 0.76
N GLY A 253 23.81 10.26 0.89
CA GLY A 253 25.13 9.85 1.35
C GLY A 253 25.09 9.28 2.76
N ARG A 254 24.37 9.95 3.67
CA ARG A 254 24.14 9.46 5.04
C ARG A 254 23.41 8.11 5.07
N ILE A 255 22.46 7.89 4.16
CA ILE A 255 21.79 6.58 4.04
C ILE A 255 22.79 5.49 3.62
N LEU A 256 23.62 5.77 2.62
CA LEU A 256 24.62 4.80 2.14
C LEU A 256 25.68 4.48 3.20
N ASP A 257 26.09 5.47 4.01
CA ASP A 257 26.99 5.25 5.14
C ASP A 257 26.32 4.37 6.22
N ALA A 258 25.05 4.61 6.54
CA ALA A 258 24.29 3.75 7.45
C ALA A 258 24.17 2.30 6.95
N VAL A 259 23.96 2.08 5.65
CA VAL A 259 23.98 0.74 5.03
C VAL A 259 25.35 0.10 5.19
N ARG A 260 26.44 0.83 4.90
CA ARG A 260 27.81 0.33 5.05
C ARG A 260 28.07 -0.10 6.49
N ASP A 261 27.74 0.75 7.46
CA ASP A 261 27.97 0.50 8.88
C ASP A 261 27.14 -0.69 9.38
N ALA A 262 25.84 -0.72 9.05
CA ALA A 262 24.93 -1.78 9.45
C ALA A 262 25.41 -3.16 8.98
N TYR A 263 25.70 -3.31 7.69
CA TYR A 263 26.04 -4.61 7.13
C TYR A 263 27.50 -5.02 7.35
N THR A 264 28.40 -4.06 7.61
CA THR A 264 29.73 -4.36 8.14
C THR A 264 29.63 -4.94 9.56
N TRP A 265 28.81 -4.31 10.41
CA TRP A 265 28.63 -4.74 11.80
C TRP A 265 27.93 -6.09 11.89
N LEU A 266 26.78 -6.27 11.23
CA LEU A 266 26.03 -7.53 11.25
C LEU A 266 26.83 -8.67 10.63
N GLY A 267 27.51 -8.42 9.51
CA GLY A 267 28.30 -9.45 8.83
C GLY A 267 29.54 -9.90 9.62
N ALA A 268 30.04 -9.08 10.56
CA ALA A 268 31.15 -9.42 11.45
C ALA A 268 30.75 -10.33 12.63
N ILE A 269 29.45 -10.54 12.89
CA ILE A 269 28.98 -11.47 13.91
C ILE A 269 29.33 -12.90 13.49
N VAL A 270 29.92 -13.67 14.41
CA VAL A 270 30.37 -15.05 14.15
C VAL A 270 29.29 -16.11 14.42
N GLU A 271 28.30 -15.79 15.25
CA GLU A 271 27.14 -16.63 15.58
C GLU A 271 25.88 -16.04 14.94
N ARG A 272 25.71 -16.26 13.64
CA ARG A 272 24.53 -15.82 12.88
C ARG A 272 24.22 -16.78 11.71
N PRO A 273 22.99 -16.76 11.16
CA PRO A 273 22.74 -17.30 9.83
C PRO A 273 23.48 -16.48 8.74
N GLN A 274 23.56 -17.05 7.55
CA GLN A 274 23.94 -16.29 6.36
C GLN A 274 22.87 -15.23 6.04
N ILE A 275 23.28 -14.06 5.57
CA ILE A 275 22.44 -12.90 5.35
C ILE A 275 22.20 -12.71 3.85
N LEU A 276 20.92 -12.72 3.47
CA LEU A 276 20.40 -12.19 2.23
C LEU A 276 19.85 -10.79 2.48
N VAL A 277 20.37 -9.77 1.78
CA VAL A 277 19.77 -8.43 1.78
C VAL A 277 18.92 -8.27 0.51
N ALA A 278 17.61 -8.12 0.66
CA ALA A 278 16.69 -8.02 -0.47
C ALA A 278 16.33 -6.56 -0.78
N GLY A 279 16.78 -6.07 -1.94
CA GLY A 279 16.30 -4.81 -2.54
C GLY A 279 15.09 -5.07 -3.41
N THR A 280 13.93 -4.54 -3.01
CA THR A 280 12.64 -4.79 -3.67
C THR A 280 11.96 -3.46 -4.07
N TYR A 281 10.93 -3.51 -4.91
CA TYR A 281 10.15 -2.34 -5.39
C TYR A 281 10.91 -1.44 -6.37
N GLY A 282 12.08 -1.83 -6.86
CA GLY A 282 12.87 -1.07 -7.82
C GLY A 282 14.36 -1.41 -7.80
N SER A 283 15.15 -0.64 -8.54
CA SER A 283 16.61 -0.81 -8.58
C SER A 283 17.29 -0.28 -7.31
N LEU A 284 18.23 -1.06 -6.77
CA LEU A 284 19.11 -0.66 -5.66
C LEU A 284 20.02 0.51 -6.03
N GLY A 285 20.38 0.67 -7.31
CA GLY A 285 21.24 1.75 -7.79
C GLY A 285 22.56 1.85 -7.03
N ASP A 286 22.85 3.03 -6.49
CA ASP A 286 24.05 3.38 -5.71
C ASP A 286 24.20 2.58 -4.39
N ALA A 287 23.15 1.94 -3.89
CA ALA A 287 23.25 1.04 -2.74
C ALA A 287 23.86 -0.33 -3.09
N LEU A 288 23.80 -0.75 -4.36
CA LEU A 288 24.27 -2.07 -4.78
C LEU A 288 25.79 -2.24 -4.57
N PRO A 289 26.66 -1.30 -4.98
CA PRO A 289 28.10 -1.41 -4.71
C PRO A 289 28.44 -1.40 -3.21
N VAL A 290 27.66 -0.70 -2.38
CA VAL A 290 27.87 -0.65 -0.92
C VAL A 290 27.57 -2.03 -0.31
N LEU A 291 26.45 -2.64 -0.67
CA LEU A 291 26.09 -4.00 -0.25
C LEU A 291 27.08 -5.04 -0.79
N GLY A 292 27.59 -4.84 -2.01
CA GLY A 292 28.63 -5.68 -2.60
C GLY A 292 29.93 -5.72 -1.80
N GLN A 293 30.29 -4.63 -1.12
CA GLN A 293 31.48 -4.56 -0.26
C GLN A 293 31.25 -5.08 1.15
N ALA A 294 29.99 -5.19 1.60
CA ALA A 294 29.68 -5.64 2.95
C ALA A 294 29.93 -7.15 3.14
N PRO A 295 30.28 -7.62 4.35
CA PRO A 295 30.49 -9.04 4.67
C PRO A 295 29.16 -9.83 4.81
N ILE A 296 28.31 -9.75 3.78
CA ILE A 296 27.05 -10.50 3.63
C ILE A 296 27.16 -11.54 2.51
N GLU A 297 26.35 -12.59 2.56
CA GLU A 297 26.47 -13.74 1.66
C GLU A 297 25.61 -13.63 0.39
N ALA A 298 24.51 -12.88 0.41
CA ALA A 298 23.66 -12.72 -0.77
C ALA A 298 22.99 -11.34 -0.89
N VAL A 299 22.74 -10.93 -2.13
CA VAL A 299 21.94 -9.73 -2.47
C VAL A 299 20.78 -10.11 -3.38
N GLY A 300 19.59 -9.63 -3.05
CA GLY A 300 18.38 -9.78 -3.86
C GLY A 300 18.12 -8.57 -4.74
N LEU A 301 17.80 -8.83 -6.01
CA LEU A 301 17.55 -7.81 -7.03
C LEU A 301 16.11 -7.94 -7.54
N ASP A 302 15.37 -6.84 -7.53
CA ASP A 302 14.10 -6.73 -8.26
C ASP A 302 14.38 -6.47 -9.74
N LEU A 303 14.12 -7.46 -10.59
CA LEU A 303 14.31 -7.39 -12.04
C LEU A 303 12.98 -7.23 -12.80
N VAL A 304 11.91 -6.87 -12.08
CA VAL A 304 10.58 -6.58 -12.65
C VAL A 304 10.30 -5.08 -12.60
N ALA A 305 10.37 -4.47 -11.41
CA ALA A 305 10.25 -3.03 -11.24
C ALA A 305 11.59 -2.31 -11.39
N GLY A 306 12.70 -3.01 -11.14
CA GLY A 306 14.05 -2.56 -11.45
C GLY A 306 14.50 -2.92 -12.86
N CYS A 307 15.81 -2.84 -13.09
CA CYS A 307 16.44 -3.24 -14.34
C CYS A 307 17.63 -4.16 -14.05
N LEU A 308 18.04 -4.94 -15.06
CA LEU A 308 19.25 -5.74 -14.98
C LEU A 308 20.47 -4.81 -14.83
N PRO A 309 21.21 -4.86 -13.70
CA PRO A 309 22.32 -3.94 -13.50
C PRO A 309 23.43 -4.12 -14.54
N GLU A 310 24.23 -3.07 -14.71
CA GLU A 310 25.38 -3.09 -15.61
C GLU A 310 26.49 -3.99 -15.07
N THR A 311 27.32 -4.52 -15.96
CA THR A 311 28.41 -5.45 -15.61
C THR A 311 29.35 -4.88 -14.54
N GLY A 312 29.61 -3.56 -14.56
CA GLY A 312 30.46 -2.89 -13.58
C GLY A 312 29.89 -2.92 -12.16
N ASP A 313 28.58 -2.75 -12.01
CA ASP A 313 27.92 -2.80 -10.70
C ASP A 313 27.82 -4.23 -10.18
N LEU A 314 27.56 -5.19 -11.08
CA LEU A 314 27.51 -6.62 -10.74
C LEU A 314 28.87 -7.17 -10.32
N ALA A 315 29.98 -6.60 -10.82
CA ALA A 315 31.32 -6.98 -10.39
C ALA A 315 31.54 -6.78 -8.88
N ALA A 316 30.84 -5.82 -8.26
CA ALA A 316 30.88 -5.60 -6.81
C ALA A 316 30.29 -6.77 -6.00
N LEU A 317 29.53 -7.66 -6.62
CA LEU A 317 28.93 -8.86 -5.98
C LEU A 317 29.84 -10.09 -6.04
N ALA A 318 31.13 -9.92 -6.36
CA ALA A 318 32.09 -11.02 -6.36
C ALA A 318 32.09 -11.78 -5.03
N GLY A 319 31.95 -13.11 -5.11
CA GLY A 319 31.90 -13.99 -3.93
C GLY A 319 30.55 -14.05 -3.21
N LYS A 320 29.50 -13.38 -3.73
CA LYS A 320 28.14 -13.42 -3.19
C LYS A 320 27.21 -14.25 -4.06
N ALA A 321 26.14 -14.78 -3.47
CA ALA A 321 25.00 -15.29 -4.23
C ALA A 321 24.09 -14.14 -4.66
N VAL A 322 23.42 -14.30 -5.81
CA VAL A 322 22.45 -13.34 -6.33
C VAL A 322 21.07 -13.97 -6.33
N VAL A 323 20.11 -13.32 -5.67
CA VAL A 323 18.69 -13.70 -5.72
C VAL A 323 18.01 -12.84 -6.78
N ALA A 324 17.64 -13.46 -7.90
CA ALA A 324 17.11 -12.78 -9.08
C ALA A 324 15.58 -12.80 -9.08
N GLY A 325 14.98 -11.67 -8.70
CA GLY A 325 13.54 -11.47 -8.65
C GLY A 325 12.94 -11.19 -10.02
N VAL A 326 12.66 -12.22 -10.81
CA VAL A 326 12.14 -12.12 -12.19
C VAL A 326 10.65 -12.44 -12.33
N VAL A 327 10.03 -13.01 -11.29
CA VAL A 327 8.58 -13.26 -11.25
C VAL A 327 7.90 -12.15 -10.45
N SER A 328 6.98 -11.42 -11.04
CA SER A 328 6.35 -10.28 -10.37
C SER A 328 5.57 -10.71 -9.13
N GLY A 329 5.90 -10.14 -7.96
CA GLY A 329 5.08 -10.29 -6.75
C GLY A 329 3.97 -9.26 -6.59
N ARG A 330 3.81 -8.34 -7.56
CA ARG A 330 2.91 -7.16 -7.49
C ARG A 330 1.76 -7.19 -8.51
N ASN A 331 1.82 -8.04 -9.53
CA ASN A 331 0.76 -8.19 -10.52
C ASN A 331 0.23 -9.62 -10.57
N ILE A 332 -0.90 -9.83 -11.24
CA ILE A 332 -1.57 -11.14 -11.35
C ILE A 332 -1.45 -11.77 -12.73
N TRP A 333 -0.66 -11.19 -13.63
CA TRP A 333 -0.46 -11.73 -14.97
C TRP A 333 0.57 -12.86 -14.91
N ARG A 334 0.42 -13.83 -15.81
CA ARG A 334 1.46 -14.83 -16.05
C ARG A 334 2.75 -14.15 -16.46
N THR A 335 3.85 -14.65 -15.92
CA THR A 335 5.18 -14.18 -16.30
C THR A 335 5.48 -14.61 -17.73
N ASP A 336 5.98 -13.70 -18.57
CA ASP A 336 6.60 -14.08 -19.85
C ASP A 336 7.86 -14.90 -19.55
N LEU A 337 7.73 -16.23 -19.60
CA LEU A 337 8.76 -17.16 -19.16
C LEU A 337 10.01 -17.09 -20.04
N ASP A 338 9.83 -16.81 -21.33
CA ASP A 338 10.95 -16.70 -22.28
C ASP A 338 11.76 -15.43 -22.01
N ALA A 339 11.08 -14.30 -21.80
CA ALA A 339 11.74 -13.03 -21.44
C ALA A 339 12.42 -13.11 -20.07
N ALA A 340 11.77 -13.71 -19.07
CA ALA A 340 12.34 -13.90 -17.74
C ALA A 340 13.57 -14.80 -17.77
N LEU A 341 13.54 -15.92 -18.51
CA LEU A 341 14.70 -16.80 -18.66
C LEU A 341 15.84 -16.11 -19.42
N THR A 342 15.53 -15.33 -20.45
CA THR A 342 16.52 -14.51 -21.16
C THR A 342 17.22 -13.53 -20.21
N THR A 343 16.47 -12.86 -19.34
CA THR A 343 17.05 -11.97 -18.31
C THR A 343 17.96 -12.73 -17.34
N LEU A 344 17.57 -13.94 -16.92
CA LEU A 344 18.40 -14.79 -16.05
C LEU A 344 19.70 -15.24 -16.74
N GLU A 345 19.64 -15.59 -18.02
CA GLU A 345 20.81 -15.96 -18.82
C GLU A 345 21.77 -14.77 -18.98
N GLN A 346 21.25 -13.58 -19.28
CA GLN A 346 22.04 -12.35 -19.35
C GLN A 346 22.65 -11.98 -18.00
N LEU A 347 21.90 -12.14 -16.90
CA LEU A 347 22.44 -11.95 -15.56
C LEU A 347 23.62 -12.88 -15.30
N ARG A 348 23.50 -14.17 -15.64
CA ARG A 348 24.58 -15.15 -15.50
C ARG A 348 25.82 -14.78 -16.31
N GLU A 349 25.65 -14.23 -17.51
CA GLU A 349 26.76 -13.79 -18.36
C GLU A 349 27.48 -12.54 -17.84
N ARG A 350 26.76 -11.62 -17.18
CA ARG A 350 27.33 -10.39 -16.61
C ARG A 350 27.97 -10.60 -15.24
N LEU A 351 27.59 -11.64 -14.52
CA LEU A 351 28.17 -12.00 -13.24
C LEU A 351 29.52 -12.67 -13.39
N ASN A 352 30.30 -12.69 -12.31
CA ASN A 352 31.55 -13.44 -12.27
C ASN A 352 31.28 -14.95 -12.46
N GLU A 353 32.20 -15.64 -13.14
CA GLU A 353 32.08 -17.08 -13.36
C GLU A 353 31.91 -17.83 -12.03
N GLY A 354 30.89 -18.70 -11.97
CA GLY A 354 30.58 -19.48 -10.77
C GLY A 354 29.75 -18.75 -9.71
N THR A 355 29.33 -17.50 -9.91
CA THR A 355 28.39 -16.82 -9.01
C THR A 355 27.07 -17.61 -8.91
N PRO A 356 26.65 -18.04 -7.70
CA PRO A 356 25.37 -18.72 -7.51
C PRO A 356 24.19 -17.78 -7.79
N ILE A 357 23.23 -18.27 -8.58
CA ILE A 357 21.98 -17.54 -8.86
C ILE A 357 20.80 -18.35 -8.31
N THR A 358 19.99 -17.70 -7.50
CA THR A 358 18.69 -18.20 -7.02
C THR A 358 17.59 -17.46 -7.76
N VAL A 359 16.69 -18.18 -8.43
CA VAL A 359 15.52 -17.58 -9.07
C VAL A 359 14.46 -17.28 -8.01
N ALA A 360 13.87 -16.09 -8.04
CA ALA A 360 12.88 -15.67 -7.08
C ALA A 360 11.77 -14.78 -7.62
N THR A 361 10.81 -14.48 -6.75
CA THR A 361 9.85 -13.40 -6.95
C THR A 361 10.53 -12.04 -6.73
N SER A 362 10.05 -11.00 -7.42
CA SER A 362 10.59 -9.64 -7.34
C SER A 362 10.35 -8.95 -5.99
N THR A 363 9.25 -9.32 -5.34
CA THR A 363 8.82 -8.85 -4.02
C THR A 363 8.15 -10.01 -3.28
N SER A 364 7.69 -9.80 -2.04
CA SER A 364 6.80 -10.74 -1.36
C SER A 364 5.51 -10.93 -2.17
N LEU A 365 5.02 -12.18 -2.24
CA LEU A 365 3.74 -12.49 -2.89
C LEU A 365 2.53 -12.00 -2.09
N GLN A 366 2.71 -11.35 -0.92
CA GLN A 366 1.60 -10.80 -0.13
C GLN A 366 0.68 -9.82 -0.90
N HIS A 367 1.18 -9.24 -2.00
CA HIS A 367 0.46 -8.27 -2.82
C HIS A 367 -0.42 -8.89 -3.91
N VAL A 368 -0.42 -10.22 -4.03
CA VAL A 368 -1.27 -10.96 -4.97
C VAL A 368 -2.16 -11.97 -4.24
N PRO A 369 -3.29 -12.39 -4.83
CA PRO A 369 -4.13 -13.39 -4.18
C PRO A 369 -3.46 -14.77 -4.16
N HIS A 370 -4.05 -15.73 -3.45
CA HIS A 370 -3.44 -17.05 -3.25
C HIS A 370 -3.43 -17.93 -4.50
N ASP A 371 -4.59 -18.15 -5.14
CA ASP A 371 -4.74 -19.25 -6.09
C ASP A 371 -5.82 -18.96 -7.13
N VAL A 372 -5.42 -18.85 -8.40
CA VAL A 372 -6.32 -18.49 -9.50
C VAL A 372 -7.31 -19.61 -9.84
N GLU A 373 -6.98 -20.88 -9.53
CA GLU A 373 -7.86 -22.02 -9.87
C GLU A 373 -9.18 -22.00 -9.09
N ARG A 374 -9.25 -21.18 -8.02
CA ARG A 374 -10.46 -20.95 -7.24
C ARG A 374 -11.43 -19.96 -7.90
N GLU A 375 -10.97 -19.17 -8.87
CA GLU A 375 -11.77 -18.19 -9.59
C GLU A 375 -12.61 -18.90 -10.67
N THR A 376 -13.67 -19.60 -10.25
CA THR A 376 -14.50 -20.38 -11.18
C THR A 376 -15.52 -19.56 -11.97
N ALA A 377 -15.81 -18.33 -11.51
CA ALA A 377 -16.71 -17.40 -12.18
C ALA A 377 -16.03 -16.58 -13.30
N ILE A 378 -14.69 -16.52 -13.33
CA ILE A 378 -13.95 -15.83 -14.39
C ILE A 378 -13.94 -16.71 -15.65
N ASP A 379 -14.15 -16.09 -16.81
CA ASP A 379 -14.07 -16.77 -18.10
C ASP A 379 -12.77 -17.61 -18.20
N PRO A 380 -12.84 -18.90 -18.58
CA PRO A 380 -11.67 -19.78 -18.58
C PRO A 380 -10.51 -19.27 -19.43
N GLN A 381 -10.79 -18.55 -20.52
CA GLN A 381 -9.77 -17.95 -21.38
C GLN A 381 -9.08 -16.80 -20.65
N ILE A 382 -9.82 -15.87 -20.05
CA ILE A 382 -9.23 -14.77 -19.26
C ILE A 382 -8.43 -15.33 -18.08
N ARG A 383 -9.01 -16.29 -17.35
CA ARG A 383 -8.37 -16.94 -16.20
C ARG A 383 -7.05 -17.61 -16.58
N SER A 384 -6.95 -18.14 -17.80
CA SER A 384 -5.73 -18.77 -18.30
C SER A 384 -4.55 -17.81 -18.44
N TRP A 385 -4.77 -16.49 -18.50
CA TRP A 385 -3.71 -15.49 -18.59
C TRP A 385 -3.18 -15.03 -17.23
N LEU A 386 -3.77 -15.53 -16.15
CA LEU A 386 -3.48 -15.11 -14.79
C LEU A 386 -2.55 -16.08 -14.06
N ALA A 387 -1.74 -15.53 -13.15
CA ALA A 387 -0.96 -16.26 -12.17
C ALA A 387 -1.08 -15.56 -10.81
N PHE A 388 -1.68 -16.24 -9.83
CA PHE A 388 -1.70 -15.79 -8.43
C PHE A 388 -0.49 -16.39 -7.68
N ALA A 389 -0.42 -16.28 -6.35
CA ALA A 389 0.75 -16.70 -5.58
C ALA A 389 1.18 -18.14 -5.85
N ASP A 390 0.25 -19.10 -5.90
CA ASP A 390 0.55 -20.51 -6.16
C ASP A 390 1.14 -20.73 -7.56
N GLN A 391 0.56 -20.10 -8.56
CA GLN A 391 1.06 -20.21 -9.94
C GLN A 391 2.44 -19.55 -10.08
N LYS A 392 2.68 -18.43 -9.40
CA LYS A 392 3.99 -17.75 -9.38
C LYS A 392 5.08 -18.56 -8.71
N VAL A 393 4.77 -19.35 -7.68
CA VAL A 393 5.71 -20.34 -7.12
C VAL A 393 6.10 -21.36 -8.20
N GLY A 394 5.14 -21.85 -8.98
CA GLY A 394 5.40 -22.73 -10.12
C GLY A 394 6.26 -22.09 -11.22
N GLU A 395 6.03 -20.81 -11.53
CA GLU A 395 6.84 -20.04 -12.50
C GLU A 395 8.31 -19.94 -12.03
N VAL A 396 8.55 -19.61 -10.76
CA VAL A 396 9.91 -19.56 -10.19
C VAL A 396 10.62 -20.91 -10.31
N ILE A 397 9.94 -22.02 -9.98
CA ILE A 397 10.51 -23.36 -10.06
C ILE A 397 10.84 -23.73 -11.52
N THR A 398 9.95 -23.41 -12.44
CA THR A 398 10.14 -23.63 -13.88
C THR A 398 11.36 -22.87 -14.39
N LEU A 399 11.47 -21.57 -14.06
CA LEU A 399 12.60 -20.73 -14.45
C LEU A 399 13.92 -21.19 -13.82
N ALA A 400 13.91 -21.62 -12.56
CA ALA A 400 15.09 -22.19 -11.91
C ALA A 400 15.57 -23.48 -12.60
N LYS A 401 14.64 -24.33 -13.04
CA LYS A 401 14.95 -25.52 -13.85
C LYS A 401 15.52 -25.11 -15.20
N GLY A 402 14.90 -24.16 -15.91
CA GLY A 402 15.38 -23.65 -17.20
C GLY A 402 16.79 -23.06 -17.13
N LEU A 403 17.11 -22.31 -16.07
CA LEU A 403 18.44 -21.73 -15.87
C LEU A 403 19.51 -22.80 -15.60
N ALA A 404 19.16 -23.85 -14.85
CA ALA A 404 20.08 -24.90 -14.44
C ALA A 404 20.29 -25.99 -15.50
N GLU A 405 19.24 -26.36 -16.23
CA GLU A 405 19.21 -27.51 -17.16
C GLU A 405 19.08 -27.09 -18.64
N GLY A 406 18.84 -25.81 -18.91
CA GLY A 406 18.69 -25.24 -20.24
C GLY A 406 17.23 -25.16 -20.71
N ARG A 407 16.99 -24.34 -21.74
CA ARG A 407 15.66 -24.06 -22.33
C ARG A 407 14.90 -25.33 -22.73
N GLU A 408 15.59 -26.32 -23.28
CA GLU A 408 14.98 -27.61 -23.69
C GLU A 408 14.31 -28.36 -22.53
N ALA A 409 14.81 -28.20 -21.30
CA ALA A 409 14.24 -28.85 -20.11
C ALA A 409 12.87 -28.31 -19.71
N ILE A 410 12.49 -27.13 -20.22
CA ILE A 410 11.20 -26.47 -19.97
C ILE A 410 10.49 -26.07 -21.27
N ALA A 411 10.81 -26.72 -22.39
CA ALA A 411 10.30 -26.34 -23.70
C ALA A 411 8.77 -26.41 -23.81
N ALA A 412 8.13 -27.34 -23.08
CA ALA A 412 6.68 -27.48 -23.06
C ALA A 412 6.01 -26.31 -22.34
N GLU A 413 6.57 -25.91 -21.20
CA GLU A 413 6.12 -24.77 -20.39
C GLU A 413 6.29 -23.45 -21.16
N LEU A 414 7.44 -23.26 -21.84
CA LEU A 414 7.67 -22.11 -22.72
C LEU A 414 6.70 -22.05 -23.90
N ALA A 415 6.42 -23.18 -24.53
CA ALA A 415 5.47 -23.26 -25.64
C ALA A 415 4.04 -22.95 -25.19
N GLN A 416 3.63 -23.47 -24.02
CA GLN A 416 2.32 -23.18 -23.44
C GLN A 416 2.17 -21.70 -23.07
N ASP A 417 3.16 -21.11 -22.41
CA ASP A 417 3.17 -19.67 -22.08
C ASP A 417 3.04 -18.82 -23.36
N THR A 418 3.83 -19.13 -24.38
CA THR A 418 3.80 -18.43 -25.67
C THR A 418 2.43 -18.51 -26.33
N ASP A 419 1.80 -19.69 -26.33
CA ASP A 419 0.46 -19.87 -26.90
C ASP A 419 -0.59 -19.04 -26.13
N LEU A 420 -0.57 -19.06 -24.80
CA LEU A 420 -1.50 -18.28 -23.98
C LEU A 420 -1.34 -16.77 -24.19
N ARG A 421 -0.10 -16.27 -24.30
CA ARG A 421 0.17 -14.86 -24.60
C ARG A 421 -0.32 -14.46 -25.99
N ASN A 422 -0.13 -15.33 -27.00
CA ASN A 422 -0.68 -15.10 -28.34
C ASN A 422 -2.21 -15.09 -28.36
N GLN A 423 -2.85 -15.98 -27.60
CA GLN A 423 -4.31 -16.00 -27.44
C GLN A 423 -4.83 -14.71 -26.78
N ARG A 424 -4.16 -14.22 -25.73
CA ARG A 424 -4.49 -12.93 -25.10
C ARG A 424 -4.37 -11.78 -26.10
N ALA A 425 -3.25 -11.69 -26.81
CA ALA A 425 -3.01 -10.63 -27.78
C ALA A 425 -4.02 -10.63 -28.94
N ALA A 426 -4.53 -11.80 -29.33
CA ALA A 426 -5.53 -11.95 -30.39
C ALA A 426 -6.99 -11.78 -29.91
N HIS A 427 -7.23 -11.65 -28.60
CA HIS A 427 -8.59 -11.58 -28.08
C HIS A 427 -9.24 -10.22 -28.41
N PRO A 428 -10.48 -10.20 -28.96
CA PRO A 428 -11.11 -8.97 -29.45
C PRO A 428 -11.40 -7.93 -28.34
N GLY A 429 -11.57 -8.37 -27.10
CA GLY A 429 -11.69 -7.46 -25.95
C GLY A 429 -10.37 -6.83 -25.48
N VAL A 430 -9.21 -7.40 -25.86
CA VAL A 430 -7.89 -6.86 -25.50
C VAL A 430 -7.50 -5.71 -26.43
N HIS A 431 -7.94 -5.75 -27.68
CA HIS A 431 -7.74 -4.70 -28.68
C HIS A 431 -9.07 -4.35 -29.37
N ARG A 432 -9.61 -3.17 -29.07
CA ARG A 432 -10.79 -2.59 -29.70
C ARG A 432 -10.42 -1.35 -30.50
N ASP A 433 -10.51 -1.43 -31.83
CA ASP A 433 -10.09 -0.35 -32.74
C ASP A 433 -10.75 0.99 -32.42
N GLU A 434 -12.03 0.98 -32.03
CA GLU A 434 -12.77 2.17 -31.66
C GLU A 434 -12.19 2.87 -30.42
N VAL A 435 -11.75 2.10 -29.42
CA VAL A 435 -11.14 2.63 -28.19
C VAL A 435 -9.74 3.17 -28.48
N ARG A 436 -8.94 2.42 -29.25
CA ARG A 436 -7.58 2.86 -29.61
C ARG A 436 -7.59 4.13 -30.45
N THR A 437 -8.53 4.23 -31.38
CA THR A 437 -8.71 5.42 -32.20
C THR A 437 -9.13 6.62 -31.34
N ALA A 438 -10.06 6.44 -30.40
CA ALA A 438 -10.51 7.51 -29.50
C ALA A 438 -9.38 8.04 -28.62
N VAL A 439 -8.58 7.17 -28.00
CA VAL A 439 -7.42 7.59 -27.19
C VAL A 439 -6.39 8.35 -28.02
N THR A 440 -6.11 7.89 -29.24
CA THR A 440 -5.13 8.55 -30.13
C THR A 440 -5.61 9.92 -30.61
N ALA A 441 -6.93 10.15 -30.63
CA ALA A 441 -7.53 11.41 -31.05
C ALA A 441 -7.58 12.47 -29.94
N VAL A 442 -7.26 12.12 -28.69
CA VAL A 442 -7.27 13.06 -27.55
C VAL A 442 -6.27 14.19 -27.78
N THR A 443 -6.73 15.43 -27.56
CA THR A 443 -5.93 16.65 -27.67
C THR A 443 -5.83 17.37 -26.32
N GLU A 444 -4.92 18.34 -26.20
CA GLU A 444 -4.86 19.19 -25.00
C GLU A 444 -6.15 20.01 -24.79
N GLY A 445 -6.89 20.29 -25.86
CA GLY A 445 -8.20 20.93 -25.77
C GLY A 445 -9.22 20.09 -24.99
N ASP A 446 -9.14 18.77 -25.09
CA ASP A 446 -10.02 17.85 -24.35
C ASP A 446 -9.71 17.81 -22.85
N ARG A 447 -8.49 18.21 -22.47
CA ARG A 447 -8.00 18.28 -21.09
C ARG A 447 -8.11 19.68 -20.48
N THR A 448 -8.64 20.67 -21.20
CA THR A 448 -8.60 22.07 -20.78
C THR A 448 -10.00 22.63 -20.58
N ARG A 449 -10.28 23.16 -19.37
CA ARG A 449 -11.51 23.88 -19.05
C ARG A 449 -11.33 25.38 -19.24
N ALA A 450 -12.43 26.13 -19.22
CA ALA A 450 -12.39 27.59 -19.16
C ALA A 450 -11.59 28.09 -17.93
N PRO A 451 -10.96 29.28 -17.95
CA PRO A 451 -10.20 29.80 -16.82
C PRO A 451 -11.01 29.83 -15.52
N TYR A 452 -10.37 29.52 -14.38
CA TYR A 452 -11.06 29.36 -13.10
C TYR A 452 -11.93 30.56 -12.70
N ALA A 453 -11.49 31.80 -12.96
CA ALA A 453 -12.28 33.00 -12.66
C ALA A 453 -13.64 33.03 -13.40
N GLU A 454 -13.69 32.56 -14.65
CA GLU A 454 -14.93 32.45 -15.42
C GLU A 454 -15.84 31.34 -14.86
N ARG A 455 -15.24 30.20 -14.51
CA ARG A 455 -15.95 29.07 -13.91
C ARG A 455 -16.53 29.44 -12.56
N LYS A 456 -15.73 30.03 -11.68
CA LYS A 456 -16.14 30.49 -10.35
C LYS A 456 -17.35 31.43 -10.43
N ALA A 457 -17.32 32.43 -11.31
CA ALA A 457 -18.45 33.35 -11.49
C ALA A 457 -19.73 32.64 -11.98
N ALA A 458 -19.60 31.69 -12.91
CA ALA A 458 -20.75 30.90 -13.39
C ALA A 458 -21.29 29.94 -12.30
N GLN A 459 -20.41 29.37 -11.49
CA GLN A 459 -20.74 28.47 -10.37
C GLN A 459 -21.45 29.22 -9.24
N GLU A 460 -20.95 30.39 -8.85
CA GLU A 460 -21.60 31.26 -7.85
C GLU A 460 -23.02 31.64 -8.28
N ALA A 461 -23.19 32.01 -9.56
CA ALA A 461 -24.49 32.35 -10.12
C ALA A 461 -25.48 31.17 -10.14
N ARG A 462 -24.99 29.94 -10.34
CA ARG A 462 -25.83 28.73 -10.37
C ARG A 462 -26.15 28.19 -8.98
N LEU A 463 -25.16 28.12 -8.09
CA LEU A 463 -25.24 27.37 -6.84
C LEU A 463 -25.69 28.22 -5.66
N GLY A 464 -25.44 29.53 -5.65
CA GLY A 464 -25.89 30.44 -4.59
C GLY A 464 -25.42 30.05 -3.19
N LEU A 465 -24.21 29.49 -3.06
CA LEU A 465 -23.67 28.99 -1.79
C LEU A 465 -23.29 30.13 -0.84
N PRO A 466 -23.43 29.94 0.48
CA PRO A 466 -22.89 30.86 1.47
C PRO A 466 -21.35 30.77 1.53
N GLU A 467 -20.72 31.75 2.18
CA GLU A 467 -19.31 31.62 2.60
C GLU A 467 -19.13 30.40 3.51
N LEU A 468 -17.94 29.79 3.50
CA LEU A 468 -17.63 28.57 4.26
C LEU A 468 -18.65 27.43 4.02
N PRO A 469 -19.02 27.09 2.77
CA PRO A 469 -20.06 26.09 2.49
C PRO A 469 -19.73 24.74 3.13
N THR A 470 -20.76 24.11 3.70
CA THR A 470 -20.65 22.83 4.41
C THR A 470 -21.08 21.66 3.53
N THR A 471 -20.31 20.58 3.56
CA THR A 471 -20.60 19.37 2.80
C THR A 471 -19.99 18.13 3.45
N THR A 472 -20.23 16.97 2.87
CA THR A 472 -19.53 15.72 3.18
C THR A 472 -18.80 15.19 1.95
N ILE A 473 -17.90 14.22 2.14
CA ILE A 473 -17.07 13.69 1.05
C ILE A 473 -17.85 12.74 0.13
N GLY A 474 -18.78 11.92 0.64
CA GLY A 474 -19.51 10.97 -0.20
C GLY A 474 -20.31 9.97 0.62
N SER A 475 -19.76 8.77 0.83
CA SER A 475 -20.44 7.69 1.54
C SER A 475 -20.97 8.04 2.94
N PHE A 476 -22.13 7.46 3.28
CA PHE A 476 -22.73 7.46 4.63
C PHE A 476 -22.58 6.06 5.29
N PRO A 477 -22.82 5.93 6.61
CA PRO A 477 -22.71 4.65 7.33
C PRO A 477 -23.43 3.47 6.64
N GLN A 478 -22.72 2.37 6.40
CA GLN A 478 -23.37 1.16 5.86
C GLN A 478 -24.08 0.34 6.93
N THR A 479 -25.42 0.39 6.90
CA THR A 479 -26.30 -0.36 7.81
C THR A 479 -26.22 -1.87 7.61
N ALA A 480 -26.71 -2.64 8.58
CA ALA A 480 -26.81 -4.10 8.45
C ALA A 480 -27.85 -4.47 7.37
N GLU A 481 -28.84 -3.63 7.20
CA GLU A 481 -29.98 -3.74 6.31
C GLU A 481 -29.56 -3.57 4.85
N ILE A 482 -28.74 -2.56 4.52
CA ILE A 482 -28.13 -2.40 3.18
C ILE A 482 -27.29 -3.64 2.85
N ARG A 483 -26.45 -4.08 3.79
CA ARG A 483 -25.59 -5.26 3.59
C ARG A 483 -26.42 -6.54 3.40
N LYS A 484 -27.52 -6.68 4.13
CA LYS A 484 -28.45 -7.81 4.00
C LYS A 484 -29.19 -7.77 2.66
N ALA A 485 -29.70 -6.60 2.23
CA ALA A 485 -30.36 -6.43 0.95
C ALA A 485 -29.42 -6.77 -0.22
N ARG A 486 -28.19 -6.24 -0.20
CA ARG A 486 -27.16 -6.55 -1.20
C ARG A 486 -26.80 -8.04 -1.23
N ALA A 487 -26.68 -8.66 -0.05
CA ALA A 487 -26.40 -10.10 0.04
C ALA A 487 -27.56 -10.95 -0.49
N ALA A 488 -28.80 -10.59 -0.20
CA ALA A 488 -30.00 -11.26 -0.70
C ALA A 488 -30.11 -11.12 -2.23
N TRP A 489 -29.88 -9.92 -2.76
CA TRP A 489 -29.89 -9.66 -4.20
C TRP A 489 -28.82 -10.48 -4.94
N ARG A 490 -27.58 -10.49 -4.44
CA ARG A 490 -26.49 -11.31 -5.00
C ARG A 490 -26.76 -12.81 -4.99
N LYS A 491 -27.61 -13.29 -4.07
CA LYS A 491 -28.05 -14.69 -4.02
C LYS A 491 -29.31 -14.99 -4.84
N GLY A 492 -29.91 -13.97 -5.45
CA GLY A 492 -31.20 -14.08 -6.14
C GLY A 492 -32.39 -14.29 -5.19
N GLU A 493 -32.25 -13.96 -3.91
CA GLU A 493 -33.33 -14.05 -2.90
C GLU A 493 -34.32 -12.88 -3.01
N ILE A 494 -33.89 -11.74 -3.57
CA ILE A 494 -34.73 -10.59 -3.95
C ILE A 494 -34.42 -10.18 -5.39
N ASP A 495 -35.40 -9.59 -6.08
CA ASP A 495 -35.24 -9.09 -7.45
C ASP A 495 -34.66 -7.67 -7.50
N ASP A 496 -34.35 -7.20 -8.71
CA ASP A 496 -33.76 -5.87 -8.95
C ASP A 496 -34.68 -4.76 -8.43
N ALA A 497 -35.99 -4.89 -8.60
CA ALA A 497 -36.96 -3.89 -8.15
C ALA A 497 -36.98 -3.74 -6.62
N ALA A 498 -36.91 -4.85 -5.88
CA ALA A 498 -36.83 -4.82 -4.43
C ALA A 498 -35.49 -4.27 -3.92
N TYR A 499 -34.38 -4.60 -4.59
CA TYR A 499 -33.07 -4.04 -4.26
C TYR A 499 -33.05 -2.51 -4.51
N ASP A 500 -33.52 -2.07 -5.68
CA ASP A 500 -33.62 -0.66 -6.04
C ASP A 500 -34.46 0.12 -5.05
N ALA A 501 -35.62 -0.41 -4.65
CA ALA A 501 -36.48 0.22 -3.66
C ALA A 501 -35.77 0.39 -2.30
N ALA A 502 -34.99 -0.61 -1.87
CA ALA A 502 -34.22 -0.54 -0.64
C ALA A 502 -33.11 0.53 -0.71
N MET A 503 -32.37 0.62 -1.82
CA MET A 503 -31.32 1.64 -1.99
C MET A 503 -31.92 3.04 -2.07
N ARG A 504 -33.03 3.22 -2.79
CA ARG A 504 -33.76 4.50 -2.87
C ARG A 504 -34.30 4.96 -1.52
N ALA A 505 -34.74 4.05 -0.66
CA ALA A 505 -35.19 4.37 0.69
C ALA A 505 -34.04 4.88 1.57
N GLU A 506 -32.87 4.24 1.47
CA GLU A 506 -31.67 4.70 2.19
C GLU A 506 -31.23 6.10 1.72
N ILE A 507 -31.14 6.30 0.39
CA ILE A 507 -30.79 7.60 -0.20
C ILE A 507 -31.75 8.69 0.30
N ALA A 508 -33.05 8.42 0.33
CA ALA A 508 -34.03 9.38 0.83
C ALA A 508 -33.84 9.71 2.33
N SER A 509 -33.49 8.72 3.15
CA SER A 509 -33.17 8.92 4.57
C SER A 509 -31.93 9.81 4.75
N VAL A 510 -30.88 9.55 3.96
CA VAL A 510 -29.62 10.30 3.98
C VAL A 510 -29.83 11.75 3.52
N VAL A 511 -30.56 12.00 2.44
CA VAL A 511 -30.90 13.36 1.98
C VAL A 511 -31.71 14.09 3.05
N ALA A 512 -32.75 13.46 3.61
CA ALA A 512 -33.56 14.06 4.66
C ALA A 512 -32.76 14.38 5.93
N LEU A 513 -31.77 13.55 6.30
CA LEU A 513 -30.88 13.82 7.43
C LEU A 513 -30.03 15.06 7.18
N GLN A 514 -29.38 15.14 6.04
CA GLN A 514 -28.51 16.27 5.71
C GLN A 514 -29.28 17.60 5.64
N GLU A 515 -30.52 17.57 5.15
CA GLU A 515 -31.42 18.73 5.17
C GLU A 515 -31.72 19.20 6.59
N ARG A 516 -32.05 18.27 7.51
CA ARG A 516 -32.28 18.59 8.93
C ARG A 516 -31.05 19.18 9.61
N LEU A 517 -29.86 18.67 9.29
CA LEU A 517 -28.59 19.18 9.82
C LEU A 517 -28.26 20.57 9.25
N GLY A 518 -28.77 20.88 8.05
CA GLY A 518 -28.57 22.16 7.39
C GLY A 518 -27.23 22.25 6.65
N LEU A 519 -26.78 21.14 6.06
CA LEU A 519 -25.66 21.14 5.12
C LEU A 519 -26.01 21.92 3.84
N ASP A 520 -25.01 22.53 3.19
CA ASP A 520 -25.19 23.41 2.03
C ASP A 520 -25.15 22.63 0.69
N VAL A 521 -24.21 21.67 0.57
CA VAL A 521 -24.10 20.76 -0.58
C VAL A 521 -24.19 19.32 -0.11
N LEU A 522 -25.15 18.56 -0.68
CA LEU A 522 -25.52 17.23 -0.21
C LEU A 522 -24.87 16.11 -1.02
N VAL A 523 -24.89 14.90 -0.48
CA VAL A 523 -24.50 13.64 -1.16
C VAL A 523 -25.60 12.61 -1.03
N HIS A 524 -25.64 11.60 -1.90
CA HIS A 524 -26.64 10.52 -1.82
C HIS A 524 -26.28 9.40 -0.83
N GLY A 525 -25.02 9.36 -0.37
CA GLY A 525 -24.54 8.41 0.64
C GLY A 525 -24.03 7.07 0.11
N GLU A 526 -24.09 6.84 -1.21
CA GLU A 526 -23.50 5.67 -1.90
C GLU A 526 -23.97 4.30 -1.35
N ALA A 527 -25.26 4.21 -0.99
CA ALA A 527 -25.86 2.98 -0.45
C ALA A 527 -25.74 1.79 -1.42
N GLU A 528 -25.82 2.07 -2.73
CA GLU A 528 -25.70 1.09 -3.81
C GLU A 528 -24.29 0.52 -3.95
N ARG A 529 -23.26 1.25 -3.49
CA ARG A 529 -21.85 0.92 -3.74
C ARG A 529 -21.25 0.09 -2.62
N ASN A 530 -20.66 -1.05 -2.97
CA ASN A 530 -19.92 -1.86 -2.01
C ASN A 530 -18.45 -1.42 -1.86
N ASP A 531 -17.85 -0.92 -2.93
CA ASP A 531 -16.46 -0.49 -3.01
C ASP A 531 -16.35 0.54 -4.15
N MET A 532 -15.50 1.55 -3.99
CA MET A 532 -15.46 2.68 -4.92
C MET A 532 -14.84 2.31 -6.26
N VAL A 533 -14.06 1.24 -6.37
CA VAL A 533 -13.51 0.78 -7.65
C VAL A 533 -14.29 -0.42 -8.18
N GLN A 534 -14.67 -1.36 -7.32
CA GLN A 534 -15.45 -2.52 -7.77
C GLN A 534 -16.77 -2.10 -8.43
N TYR A 535 -17.44 -1.05 -7.93
CA TYR A 535 -18.71 -0.57 -8.51
C TYR A 535 -18.55 -0.16 -9.99
N PHE A 536 -17.53 0.64 -10.32
CA PHE A 536 -17.30 1.04 -11.71
C PHE A 536 -16.77 -0.12 -12.56
N ALA A 537 -15.89 -0.95 -12.00
CA ALA A 537 -15.38 -2.13 -12.70
C ALA A 537 -16.49 -3.13 -13.09
N GLU A 538 -17.56 -3.26 -12.30
CA GLU A 538 -18.72 -4.10 -12.63
C GLU A 538 -19.58 -3.51 -13.76
N LEU A 539 -19.40 -2.23 -14.10
CA LEU A 539 -20.18 -1.48 -15.09
C LEU A 539 -19.38 -1.09 -16.34
N LEU A 540 -18.12 -1.53 -16.43
CA LEU A 540 -17.23 -1.25 -17.55
C LEU A 540 -16.80 -2.54 -18.23
N ASP A 541 -16.86 -2.56 -19.56
CA ASP A 541 -16.18 -3.59 -20.35
C ASP A 541 -14.66 -3.52 -20.10
N GLY A 542 -13.96 -4.63 -20.33
CA GLY A 542 -12.52 -4.72 -20.10
C GLY A 542 -12.13 -5.02 -18.65
N PHE A 543 -13.12 -5.16 -17.75
CA PHE A 543 -12.94 -5.63 -16.38
C PHE A 543 -13.52 -7.03 -16.15
N VAL A 544 -12.98 -7.73 -15.15
CA VAL A 544 -13.65 -8.84 -14.44
C VAL A 544 -13.42 -8.67 -12.93
N THR A 545 -14.31 -9.22 -12.12
CA THR A 545 -14.15 -9.27 -10.66
C THR A 545 -13.78 -10.67 -10.19
N THR A 546 -13.14 -10.75 -9.01
CA THR A 546 -12.76 -12.03 -8.39
C THR A 546 -13.73 -12.40 -7.27
N GLU A 547 -13.81 -13.69 -6.95
CA GLU A 547 -14.53 -14.22 -5.78
C GLU A 547 -13.59 -14.42 -4.59
N HIS A 548 -12.42 -15.01 -4.85
CA HIS A 548 -11.39 -15.38 -3.87
C HIS A 548 -10.10 -14.56 -3.98
N GLY A 549 -10.06 -13.56 -4.86
CA GLY A 549 -8.92 -12.68 -5.15
C GLY A 549 -8.58 -11.67 -4.04
N TRP A 550 -8.53 -12.10 -2.78
CA TRP A 550 -8.26 -11.23 -1.63
C TRP A 550 -6.77 -10.90 -1.50
N VAL A 551 -6.47 -9.64 -1.21
CA VAL A 551 -5.12 -9.14 -0.89
C VAL A 551 -5.19 -8.39 0.44
N GLN A 552 -4.21 -8.60 1.32
CA GLN A 552 -4.15 -7.87 2.60
C GLN A 552 -3.83 -6.40 2.32
N SER A 553 -4.59 -5.48 2.92
CA SER A 553 -4.34 -4.03 2.79
C SER A 553 -3.77 -3.44 4.07
N TYR A 554 -4.30 -3.80 5.24
CA TYR A 554 -3.71 -3.47 6.54
C TYR A 554 -4.34 -4.30 7.65
N GLY A 555 -3.56 -4.73 8.64
CA GLY A 555 -4.06 -5.55 9.74
C GLY A 555 -4.87 -6.75 9.23
N SER A 556 -6.11 -6.90 9.69
CA SER A 556 -7.03 -7.95 9.22
C SER A 556 -7.92 -7.53 8.04
N ARG A 557 -7.80 -6.31 7.52
CA ARG A 557 -8.58 -5.84 6.36
C ARG A 557 -7.93 -6.29 5.06
N CYS A 558 -8.76 -6.85 4.18
CA CYS A 558 -8.37 -7.23 2.83
C CYS A 558 -9.19 -6.44 1.82
N THR A 559 -8.58 -6.16 0.67
CA THR A 559 -9.27 -5.70 -0.54
C THR A 559 -9.43 -6.87 -1.49
N ARG A 560 -10.30 -6.71 -2.48
CA ARG A 560 -10.49 -7.67 -3.56
C ARG A 560 -10.45 -6.90 -4.88
N PRO A 561 -9.25 -6.55 -5.37
CA PRO A 561 -9.09 -5.75 -6.58
C PRO A 561 -9.79 -6.39 -7.77
N SER A 562 -10.40 -5.56 -8.60
CA SER A 562 -10.87 -5.99 -9.94
C SER A 562 -9.68 -6.24 -10.85
N ILE A 563 -9.89 -6.98 -11.94
CA ILE A 563 -8.86 -7.23 -12.96
C ILE A 563 -9.26 -6.46 -14.21
N LEU A 564 -8.44 -5.49 -14.59
CA LEU A 564 -8.57 -4.80 -15.86
C LEU A 564 -7.77 -5.58 -16.91
N TRP A 565 -8.45 -6.36 -17.74
CA TRP A 565 -7.83 -7.28 -18.70
C TRP A 565 -7.89 -6.81 -20.15
N GLY A 566 -8.80 -5.90 -20.47
CA GLY A 566 -9.10 -5.49 -21.85
C GLY A 566 -9.17 -3.98 -22.05
N ASP A 567 -9.63 -3.57 -23.22
CA ASP A 567 -9.92 -2.18 -23.55
C ASP A 567 -11.24 -1.75 -22.88
N VAL A 568 -11.21 -0.58 -22.25
CA VAL A 568 -12.34 -0.08 -21.45
C VAL A 568 -13.40 0.55 -22.33
N VAL A 569 -14.64 0.13 -22.15
CA VAL A 569 -15.83 0.77 -22.75
C VAL A 569 -16.91 0.91 -21.68
N ARG A 570 -17.58 2.06 -21.68
CA ARG A 570 -18.78 2.30 -20.88
C ARG A 570 -20.02 1.96 -21.71
N PRO A 571 -20.70 0.84 -21.46
CA PRO A 571 -21.87 0.45 -22.26
C PRO A 571 -23.10 1.30 -21.95
N GLU A 572 -23.29 1.69 -20.68
CA GLU A 572 -24.47 2.43 -20.20
C GLU A 572 -24.07 3.42 -19.08
N PRO A 573 -24.89 4.45 -18.79
CA PRO A 573 -24.66 5.34 -17.65
C PRO A 573 -24.58 4.61 -16.32
N MET A 574 -23.56 4.92 -15.52
CA MET A 574 -23.18 4.13 -14.35
C MET A 574 -23.82 4.61 -13.04
N THR A 575 -23.96 5.92 -12.87
CA THR A 575 -24.33 6.58 -11.60
C THR A 575 -25.51 7.54 -11.73
N VAL A 576 -25.84 7.93 -12.96
CA VAL A 576 -26.87 8.92 -13.29
C VAL A 576 -28.21 8.62 -12.62
N THR A 577 -28.66 7.36 -12.67
CA THR A 577 -29.95 6.95 -12.08
C THR A 577 -30.07 7.28 -10.59
N TRP A 578 -28.99 7.07 -9.82
CA TRP A 578 -28.95 7.32 -8.38
C TRP A 578 -28.82 8.80 -8.07
N SER A 579 -27.91 9.49 -8.77
CA SER A 579 -27.67 10.92 -8.59
C SER A 579 -28.90 11.74 -8.96
N ALA A 580 -29.56 11.45 -10.08
CA ALA A 580 -30.77 12.13 -10.51
C ALA A 580 -31.94 11.92 -9.53
N TYR A 581 -32.10 10.70 -9.01
CA TYR A 581 -33.10 10.44 -7.98
C TYR A 581 -32.80 11.23 -6.70
N ALA A 582 -31.56 11.20 -6.21
CA ALA A 582 -31.18 11.92 -4.99
C ALA A 582 -31.39 13.44 -5.15
N GLN A 583 -30.98 14.02 -6.28
CA GLN A 583 -31.21 15.44 -6.58
C GLN A 583 -32.71 15.78 -6.66
N SER A 584 -33.58 14.85 -7.06
CA SER A 584 -35.03 15.08 -7.11
C SER A 584 -35.70 15.22 -5.72
N LEU A 585 -34.99 14.87 -4.64
CA LEU A 585 -35.50 14.90 -3.27
C LEU A 585 -35.20 16.21 -2.52
N THR A 586 -34.44 17.13 -3.13
CA THR A 586 -33.97 18.37 -2.49
C THR A 586 -33.79 19.48 -3.53
N ASP A 587 -33.99 20.73 -3.11
CA ASP A 587 -33.67 21.92 -3.90
C ASP A 587 -32.19 22.35 -3.75
N LYS A 588 -31.44 21.76 -2.82
CA LYS A 588 -30.02 22.04 -2.62
C LYS A 588 -29.17 21.33 -3.68
N PRO A 589 -27.99 21.88 -4.02
CA PRO A 589 -27.04 21.17 -4.86
C PRO A 589 -26.64 19.81 -4.24
N LEU A 590 -26.71 18.76 -5.05
CA LEU A 590 -26.25 17.42 -4.69
C LEU A 590 -25.07 17.00 -5.58
N LYS A 591 -24.09 16.34 -4.98
CA LYS A 591 -22.88 15.87 -5.68
C LYS A 591 -23.16 14.58 -6.48
N GLY A 592 -22.85 14.60 -7.77
CA GLY A 592 -22.56 13.36 -8.51
C GLY A 592 -21.22 12.80 -8.08
N MET A 593 -21.15 11.51 -7.76
CA MET A 593 -19.95 10.89 -7.19
C MET A 593 -19.29 9.91 -8.16
N LEU A 594 -18.05 10.19 -8.54
CA LEU A 594 -17.23 9.34 -9.40
C LEU A 594 -15.89 9.03 -8.75
N THR A 595 -15.32 7.87 -9.07
CA THR A 595 -13.91 7.58 -8.80
C THR A 595 -13.13 7.91 -10.06
N GLY A 596 -12.00 8.61 -9.89
CA GLY A 596 -11.19 9.07 -10.99
C GLY A 596 -10.43 7.94 -11.72
N PRO A 597 -9.99 8.20 -12.96
CA PRO A 597 -9.38 7.18 -13.80
C PRO A 597 -8.11 6.57 -13.21
N VAL A 598 -7.28 7.35 -12.51
CA VAL A 598 -6.02 6.85 -11.95
C VAL A 598 -6.29 5.85 -10.82
N THR A 599 -7.32 6.10 -10.00
CA THR A 599 -7.72 5.29 -8.85
C THR A 599 -8.43 4.02 -9.29
N ILE A 600 -9.36 4.11 -10.26
CA ILE A 600 -9.98 2.91 -10.84
C ILE A 600 -8.88 1.98 -11.39
N MET A 601 -7.87 2.54 -12.05
CA MET A 601 -6.71 1.78 -12.53
C MET A 601 -5.87 1.22 -11.37
N ALA A 602 -5.34 2.08 -10.50
CA ALA A 602 -4.34 1.73 -9.48
C ALA A 602 -4.84 0.75 -8.42
N TRP A 603 -6.15 0.75 -8.11
CA TRP A 603 -6.75 -0.20 -7.18
C TRP A 603 -7.36 -1.42 -7.87
N SER A 604 -7.13 -1.55 -9.17
CA SER A 604 -7.34 -2.77 -9.94
C SER A 604 -5.99 -3.42 -10.25
N PHE A 605 -6.01 -4.70 -10.58
CA PHE A 605 -4.90 -5.31 -11.28
C PHE A 605 -4.93 -4.90 -12.75
N VAL A 606 -4.07 -3.93 -13.07
CA VAL A 606 -3.94 -3.32 -14.40
C VAL A 606 -3.25 -4.27 -15.37
N ARG A 607 -3.79 -4.40 -16.58
CA ARG A 607 -3.13 -5.04 -17.72
C ARG A 607 -1.70 -4.51 -17.94
N ASP A 608 -0.83 -5.40 -18.37
CA ASP A 608 0.62 -5.17 -18.53
C ASP A 608 1.09 -5.15 -19.99
N ASP A 609 0.17 -5.21 -20.96
CA ASP A 609 0.47 -5.26 -22.39
C ASP A 609 0.42 -3.89 -23.09
N VAL A 610 0.00 -2.83 -22.39
CA VAL A 610 -0.03 -1.45 -22.91
C VAL A 610 0.40 -0.44 -21.84
N PRO A 611 0.89 0.76 -22.22
CA PRO A 611 1.32 1.77 -21.25
C PRO A 611 0.18 2.20 -20.31
N ARG A 612 0.49 2.40 -19.02
CA ARG A 612 -0.48 2.87 -18.00
C ARG A 612 -1.16 4.18 -18.38
N ALA A 613 -0.44 5.11 -18.99
CA ALA A 613 -1.00 6.37 -19.49
C ALA A 613 -2.17 6.13 -20.46
N GLN A 614 -2.02 5.16 -21.38
CA GLN A 614 -3.06 4.82 -22.33
C GLN A 614 -4.29 4.21 -21.64
N VAL A 615 -4.07 3.36 -20.64
CA VAL A 615 -5.15 2.79 -19.83
C VAL A 615 -5.90 3.88 -19.06
N ALA A 616 -5.18 4.80 -18.43
CA ALA A 616 -5.76 5.91 -17.70
C ALA A 616 -6.61 6.80 -18.62
N ASP A 617 -6.18 7.04 -19.86
CA ASP A 617 -6.96 7.80 -20.84
C ASP A 617 -8.22 7.05 -21.32
N GLN A 618 -8.19 5.72 -21.45
CA GLN A 618 -9.41 4.95 -21.74
C GLN A 618 -10.46 5.13 -20.63
N LEU A 619 -10.03 5.02 -19.37
CA LEU A 619 -10.88 5.29 -18.21
C LEU A 619 -11.33 6.75 -18.18
N GLY A 620 -10.44 7.68 -18.52
CA GLY A 620 -10.73 9.10 -18.60
C GLY A 620 -11.85 9.41 -19.61
N LEU A 621 -11.81 8.81 -20.79
CA LEU A 621 -12.86 8.95 -21.80
C LEU A 621 -14.20 8.34 -21.34
N ALA A 622 -14.18 7.15 -20.73
CA ALA A 622 -15.38 6.53 -20.17
C ALA A 622 -16.04 7.42 -19.09
N LEU A 623 -15.23 7.98 -18.19
CA LEU A 623 -15.71 8.89 -17.15
C LEU A 623 -16.14 10.24 -17.70
N ARG A 624 -15.53 10.72 -18.78
CA ARG A 624 -15.94 11.96 -19.47
C ARG A 624 -17.39 11.89 -19.95
N GLU A 625 -17.79 10.74 -20.50
CA GLU A 625 -19.18 10.52 -20.90
C GLU A 625 -20.11 10.50 -19.67
N GLU A 626 -19.70 9.87 -18.58
CA GLU A 626 -20.48 9.83 -17.34
C GLU A 626 -20.66 11.23 -16.73
N VAL A 627 -19.62 12.07 -16.75
CA VAL A 627 -19.68 13.48 -16.34
C VAL A 627 -20.70 14.24 -17.18
N ALA A 628 -20.68 14.06 -18.50
CA ALA A 628 -21.63 14.71 -19.41
C ALA A 628 -23.08 14.26 -19.15
N ASP A 629 -23.31 12.97 -18.88
CA ASP A 629 -24.64 12.46 -18.57
C ASP A 629 -25.15 12.94 -17.21
N LEU A 630 -24.28 13.08 -16.20
CA LEU A 630 -24.63 13.69 -14.91
C LEU A 630 -25.03 15.16 -15.10
N GLU A 631 -24.30 15.93 -15.90
CA GLU A 631 -24.68 17.32 -16.23
C GLU A 631 -26.03 17.38 -16.95
N ALA A 632 -26.26 16.50 -17.92
CA ALA A 632 -27.53 16.41 -18.64
C ALA A 632 -28.71 16.05 -17.72
N ALA A 633 -28.45 15.30 -16.64
CA ALA A 633 -29.42 15.00 -15.58
C ALA A 633 -29.63 16.14 -14.57
N GLY A 634 -28.98 17.30 -14.77
CA GLY A 634 -29.13 18.50 -13.95
C GLY A 634 -28.18 18.61 -12.76
N ILE A 635 -27.25 17.66 -12.59
CA ILE A 635 -26.27 17.68 -11.51
C ILE A 635 -25.30 18.85 -11.71
N GLY A 636 -25.22 19.73 -10.71
CA GLY A 636 -24.41 20.96 -10.78
C GLY A 636 -23.06 20.88 -10.08
N VAL A 637 -22.84 19.84 -9.27
CA VAL A 637 -21.58 19.57 -8.57
C VAL A 637 -21.21 18.12 -8.85
N ILE A 638 -20.05 17.87 -9.41
CA ILE A 638 -19.57 16.51 -9.72
C ILE A 638 -18.22 16.33 -9.03
N GLN A 639 -18.15 15.36 -8.14
CA GLN A 639 -16.93 15.01 -7.43
C GLN A 639 -16.28 13.79 -8.09
N VAL A 640 -15.01 13.92 -8.46
CA VAL A 640 -14.17 12.87 -9.03
C VAL A 640 -12.99 12.65 -8.08
N ASP A 641 -13.02 11.57 -7.32
CA ASP A 641 -12.04 11.31 -6.27
C ASP A 641 -10.81 10.59 -6.82
N GLU A 642 -9.62 11.11 -6.51
CA GLU A 642 -8.38 10.64 -7.11
C GLU A 642 -7.25 10.38 -6.08
N PRO A 643 -7.52 9.60 -5.02
CA PRO A 643 -6.49 9.31 -4.01
C PRO A 643 -5.27 8.61 -4.63
N ALA A 644 -5.41 7.76 -5.65
CA ALA A 644 -4.27 6.98 -6.11
C ALA A 644 -3.16 7.79 -6.81
N ILE A 645 -3.37 9.07 -7.15
CA ILE A 645 -2.31 9.91 -7.72
C ILE A 645 -1.08 9.96 -6.80
N ARG A 646 -1.26 10.05 -5.48
CA ARG A 646 -0.13 10.01 -4.54
C ARG A 646 0.39 8.59 -4.33
N GLU A 647 -0.49 7.60 -4.29
CA GLU A 647 -0.13 6.20 -3.97
C GLU A 647 0.77 5.56 -5.02
N THR A 648 0.52 5.84 -6.29
CA THR A 648 1.34 5.30 -7.38
C THR A 648 2.43 6.27 -7.85
N LEU A 649 2.72 7.32 -7.05
CA LEU A 649 3.82 8.22 -7.32
C LEU A 649 5.15 7.45 -7.28
N PRO A 650 5.99 7.53 -8.34
CA PRO A 650 7.25 6.80 -8.37
C PRO A 650 8.16 7.07 -7.18
N LEU A 651 8.78 6.00 -6.66
CA LEU A 651 9.69 6.04 -5.51
C LEU A 651 10.94 6.87 -5.79
N ARG A 652 11.42 6.88 -7.04
CA ARG A 652 12.52 7.72 -7.51
C ARG A 652 12.00 9.07 -7.98
N ARG A 653 12.64 10.15 -7.54
CA ARG A 653 12.22 11.53 -7.89
C ARG A 653 12.29 11.78 -9.39
N ALA A 654 13.26 11.18 -10.08
CA ALA A 654 13.47 11.33 -11.51
C ALA A 654 12.30 10.83 -12.37
N ASP A 655 11.52 9.87 -11.88
CA ASP A 655 10.42 9.25 -12.64
C ASP A 655 9.08 9.96 -12.41
N ARG A 656 8.99 10.86 -11.41
CA ARG A 656 7.74 11.53 -11.03
C ARG A 656 7.17 12.46 -12.10
N PRO A 657 7.96 13.28 -12.83
CA PRO A 657 7.39 14.20 -13.82
C PRO A 657 6.58 13.50 -14.90
N ALA A 658 7.12 12.42 -15.48
CA ALA A 658 6.43 11.65 -16.51
C ALA A 658 5.14 11.00 -15.98
N TYR A 659 5.16 10.52 -14.74
CA TYR A 659 3.97 9.98 -14.08
C TYR A 659 2.89 11.04 -13.85
N LEU A 660 3.27 12.20 -13.30
CA LEU A 660 2.34 13.28 -12.99
C LEU A 660 1.71 13.86 -14.25
N GLU A 661 2.45 13.95 -15.35
CA GLU A 661 1.94 14.40 -16.65
C GLU A 661 0.71 13.60 -17.10
N TRP A 662 0.82 12.27 -17.20
CA TRP A 662 -0.31 11.46 -17.68
C TRP A 662 -1.38 11.26 -16.61
N SER A 663 -1.02 11.15 -15.33
CA SER A 663 -2.00 10.88 -14.26
C SER A 663 -2.92 12.08 -14.07
N VAL A 664 -2.36 13.29 -13.93
CA VAL A 664 -3.12 14.54 -13.91
C VAL A 664 -3.85 14.77 -15.23
N GLY A 665 -3.18 14.49 -16.35
CA GLY A 665 -3.77 14.59 -17.68
C GLY A 665 -5.04 13.76 -17.83
N SER A 666 -5.06 12.52 -17.31
CA SER A 666 -6.22 11.62 -17.40
C SER A 666 -7.40 12.08 -16.56
N PHE A 667 -7.14 12.63 -15.37
CA PHE A 667 -8.17 13.30 -14.56
C PHE A 667 -8.79 14.49 -15.29
N ARG A 668 -7.93 15.33 -15.90
CA ARG A 668 -8.35 16.47 -16.73
C ARG A 668 -9.10 16.03 -17.98
N LEU A 669 -8.80 14.87 -18.54
CA LEU A 669 -9.57 14.32 -19.67
C LEU A 669 -10.99 13.93 -19.25
N ALA A 670 -11.13 13.30 -18.08
CA ALA A 670 -12.44 12.93 -17.51
C ALA A 670 -13.30 14.17 -17.21
N THR A 671 -12.70 15.24 -16.70
CA THR A 671 -13.43 16.42 -16.22
C THR A 671 -13.44 17.60 -17.19
N GLY A 672 -12.59 17.58 -18.23
CA GLY A 672 -12.37 18.69 -19.15
C GLY A 672 -13.58 19.09 -19.98
N GLY A 673 -14.58 18.21 -20.09
CA GLY A 673 -15.84 18.47 -20.77
C GLY A 673 -16.87 19.22 -19.94
N ALA A 674 -16.67 19.35 -18.62
CA ALA A 674 -17.63 19.97 -17.72
C ALA A 674 -17.84 21.45 -18.04
N ALA A 675 -19.09 21.88 -18.10
CA ALA A 675 -19.45 23.27 -18.37
C ALA A 675 -18.88 24.22 -17.29
N PRO A 676 -18.64 25.51 -17.62
CA PRO A 676 -18.15 26.48 -16.63
C PRO A 676 -19.03 26.58 -15.37
N ALA A 677 -20.35 26.43 -15.53
CA ALA A 677 -21.32 26.47 -14.43
C ALA A 677 -21.44 25.16 -13.62
N THR A 678 -20.70 24.11 -13.98
CA THR A 678 -20.64 22.86 -13.21
C THR A 678 -19.37 22.88 -12.38
N GLN A 679 -19.50 22.63 -11.08
CA GLN A 679 -18.37 22.63 -10.16
C GLN A 679 -17.77 21.23 -10.07
N VAL A 680 -16.49 21.10 -10.41
CA VAL A 680 -15.73 19.85 -10.29
C VAL A 680 -15.04 19.82 -8.92
N HIS A 681 -15.38 18.83 -8.12
CA HIS A 681 -14.73 18.56 -6.83
C HIS A 681 -13.74 17.40 -6.99
N THR A 682 -12.69 17.37 -6.19
CA THR A 682 -11.86 16.18 -6.01
C THR A 682 -11.49 15.99 -4.55
N HIS A 683 -11.44 14.74 -4.10
CA HIS A 683 -10.96 14.38 -2.77
C HIS A 683 -9.64 13.61 -2.85
N LEU A 684 -8.70 13.94 -1.96
CA LEU A 684 -7.40 13.30 -1.80
C LEU A 684 -7.20 12.85 -0.34
N CYS A 685 -6.87 11.57 -0.14
CA CYS A 685 -6.81 10.93 1.18
C CYS A 685 -5.41 10.97 1.85
N TYR A 686 -4.69 12.09 1.80
CA TYR A 686 -3.35 12.20 2.42
C TYR A 686 -3.09 13.57 3.04
N SER A 687 -2.18 13.59 4.03
CA SER A 687 -1.70 14.79 4.71
C SER A 687 -0.35 15.31 4.21
N GLU A 688 0.44 14.52 3.46
CA GLU A 688 1.73 14.90 2.86
C GLU A 688 1.56 15.62 1.50
N PHE A 689 0.99 16.82 1.55
CA PHE A 689 0.68 17.61 0.35
C PHE A 689 1.90 18.30 -0.27
N ASP A 690 2.96 18.53 0.50
CA ASP A 690 4.21 19.17 0.04
C ASP A 690 4.85 18.43 -1.16
N VAL A 691 4.70 17.11 -1.23
CA VAL A 691 5.25 16.28 -2.31
C VAL A 691 4.46 16.38 -3.61
N VAL A 692 3.17 16.76 -3.54
CA VAL A 692 2.23 16.70 -4.67
C VAL A 692 1.43 17.98 -4.89
N ILE A 693 1.72 19.07 -4.17
CA ILE A 693 0.97 20.32 -4.26
C ILE A 693 0.83 20.84 -5.69
N ASP A 694 1.92 20.80 -6.46
CA ASP A 694 1.91 21.12 -7.89
C ASP A 694 0.92 20.24 -8.63
N ALA A 695 0.98 18.91 -8.44
CA ALA A 695 0.08 17.98 -9.10
C ALA A 695 -1.39 18.27 -8.77
N VAL A 696 -1.69 18.60 -7.51
CA VAL A 696 -3.05 18.93 -7.07
C VAL A 696 -3.55 20.22 -7.72
N ASP A 697 -2.76 21.28 -7.78
CA ASP A 697 -3.16 22.48 -8.50
C ASP A 697 -3.37 22.21 -10.01
N HIS A 698 -2.52 21.37 -10.59
CA HIS A 698 -2.64 20.96 -11.98
C HIS A 698 -3.84 20.05 -12.27
N LEU A 699 -4.54 19.50 -11.26
CA LEU A 699 -5.82 18.80 -11.49
C LEU A 699 -6.90 19.74 -12.03
N ASP A 700 -6.77 21.06 -11.83
CA ASP A 700 -7.74 22.07 -12.28
C ASP A 700 -9.17 21.84 -11.72
N ALA A 701 -9.28 21.15 -10.57
CA ALA A 701 -10.52 20.99 -9.82
C ALA A 701 -10.93 22.32 -9.18
N ASP A 702 -12.23 22.63 -9.18
CA ASP A 702 -12.73 23.89 -8.62
C ASP A 702 -12.66 23.90 -7.09
N VAL A 703 -12.89 22.72 -6.48
CA VAL A 703 -12.79 22.49 -5.03
C VAL A 703 -11.99 21.21 -4.78
N THR A 704 -10.96 21.29 -3.93
CA THR A 704 -10.21 20.11 -3.48
C THR A 704 -10.46 19.88 -1.99
N SER A 705 -10.84 18.67 -1.58
CA SER A 705 -10.91 18.30 -0.15
C SER A 705 -9.75 17.37 0.23
N ILE A 706 -9.14 17.64 1.38
CA ILE A 706 -7.95 16.90 1.86
C ILE A 706 -8.10 16.48 3.32
N GLU A 707 -7.42 15.40 3.71
CA GLU A 707 -7.29 14.98 5.11
C GLU A 707 -6.32 15.92 5.86
N ALA A 708 -6.78 16.52 6.96
CA ALA A 708 -5.98 17.50 7.69
C ALA A 708 -6.19 17.51 9.21
N SER A 709 -7.25 16.86 9.72
CA SER A 709 -7.58 16.98 11.14
C SER A 709 -6.57 16.27 12.05
N ARG A 710 -6.02 15.13 11.60
CA ARG A 710 -5.03 14.34 12.35
C ARG A 710 -3.68 15.04 12.50
N SER A 711 -3.26 15.75 11.46
CA SER A 711 -2.05 16.58 11.46
C SER A 711 -2.31 18.00 11.97
N ARG A 712 -3.44 18.27 12.64
CA ARG A 712 -3.77 19.58 13.23
C ARG A 712 -3.58 20.77 12.27
N MET A 713 -3.85 20.56 10.98
CA MET A 713 -3.69 21.55 9.91
C MET A 713 -2.24 21.95 9.58
N ASP A 714 -1.25 21.11 9.90
CA ASP A 714 0.18 21.36 9.62
C ASP A 714 0.49 21.62 8.14
N ILE A 715 -0.46 21.30 7.25
CA ILE A 715 -0.33 21.45 5.81
C ILE A 715 -0.65 22.86 5.28
N LEU A 716 -1.42 23.66 6.03
CA LEU A 716 -1.89 24.96 5.57
C LEU A 716 -0.78 25.95 5.21
N PRO A 717 0.34 26.05 5.95
CA PRO A 717 1.43 26.96 5.59
C PRO A 717 1.98 26.70 4.19
N ALA A 718 2.23 25.43 3.84
CA ALA A 718 2.74 25.05 2.52
C ALA A 718 1.74 25.41 1.39
N VAL A 719 0.45 25.23 1.63
CA VAL A 719 -0.61 25.63 0.68
C VAL A 719 -0.64 27.14 0.48
N ALA A 720 -0.56 27.90 1.58
CA ALA A 720 -0.57 29.36 1.53
C ALA A 720 0.67 29.92 0.80
N GLU A 721 1.85 29.36 1.06
CA GLU A 721 3.12 29.74 0.42
C GLU A 721 3.12 29.44 -1.09
N HIS A 722 2.51 28.33 -1.50
CA HIS A 722 2.40 27.95 -2.92
C HIS A 722 1.46 28.87 -3.72
N GLY A 723 0.54 29.59 -3.05
CA GLY A 723 -0.36 30.53 -3.71
C GLY A 723 -1.58 29.87 -4.37
N PHE A 724 -2.09 28.77 -3.81
CA PHE A 724 -3.24 28.03 -4.33
C PHE A 724 -4.47 28.96 -4.53
N GLU A 725 -4.92 29.11 -5.78
CA GLU A 725 -5.97 30.09 -6.16
C GLU A 725 -7.40 29.57 -5.91
N ARG A 726 -7.58 28.25 -5.96
CA ARG A 726 -8.89 27.57 -5.96
C ARG A 726 -9.39 27.31 -4.54
N GLN A 727 -10.59 26.74 -4.43
CA GLN A 727 -11.18 26.43 -3.13
C GLN A 727 -10.60 25.13 -2.54
N LEU A 728 -10.44 25.11 -1.23
CA LEU A 728 -9.89 23.99 -0.46
C LEU A 728 -10.79 23.65 0.73
N GLY A 729 -11.01 22.37 0.96
CA GLY A 729 -11.73 21.81 2.08
C GLY A 729 -10.83 20.96 2.98
N PRO A 730 -10.01 21.57 3.86
CA PRO A 730 -9.22 20.83 4.82
C PRO A 730 -10.14 20.20 5.89
N GLY A 731 -10.09 18.89 6.05
CA GLY A 731 -10.99 18.17 6.94
C GLY A 731 -10.91 18.63 8.40
N VAL A 732 -12.06 18.92 9.01
CA VAL A 732 -12.16 19.39 10.42
C VAL A 732 -12.64 18.30 11.39
N TRP A 733 -12.76 17.07 10.90
CA TRP A 733 -13.21 15.90 11.67
C TRP A 733 -12.48 14.64 11.20
N ASP A 734 -11.71 14.02 12.11
CA ASP A 734 -11.09 12.70 11.93
C ASP A 734 -12.17 11.63 11.90
N ILE A 735 -12.53 11.21 10.69
CA ILE A 735 -13.55 10.19 10.52
C ILE A 735 -13.05 8.84 10.98
N HIS A 736 -11.75 8.55 11.06
CA HIS A 736 -11.27 7.19 11.38
C HIS A 736 -11.36 6.85 12.87
N SER A 737 -11.67 7.85 13.70
CA SER A 737 -11.98 7.67 15.12
C SER A 737 -13.50 7.60 15.33
N PRO A 738 -14.01 6.71 16.21
CA PRO A 738 -15.41 6.75 16.63
C PRO A 738 -15.72 7.94 17.58
N ARG A 739 -14.70 8.73 17.95
CA ARG A 739 -14.85 9.91 18.80
C ARG A 739 -15.64 11.00 18.06
N VAL A 740 -16.66 11.54 18.72
CA VAL A 740 -17.40 12.72 18.27
C VAL A 740 -16.59 13.98 18.64
N PRO A 741 -16.12 14.79 17.67
CA PRO A 741 -15.49 16.07 17.98
C PRO A 741 -16.53 17.07 18.49
N SER A 742 -16.10 17.93 19.40
CA SER A 742 -16.90 19.06 19.88
C SER A 742 -16.95 20.18 18.84
N GLN A 743 -18.01 20.99 18.89
CA GLN A 743 -18.12 22.18 18.04
C GLN A 743 -16.90 23.11 18.22
N ALA A 744 -16.40 23.28 19.45
CA ALA A 744 -15.24 24.14 19.72
C ALA A 744 -13.96 23.66 19.01
N GLU A 745 -13.71 22.35 19.02
CA GLU A 745 -12.58 21.77 18.28
C GLU A 745 -12.72 21.99 16.77
N CYS A 746 -13.90 21.77 16.21
CA CYS A 746 -14.15 22.03 14.79
C CYS A 746 -14.00 23.52 14.44
N THR A 747 -14.47 24.45 15.30
CA THR A 747 -14.31 25.90 15.11
C THR A 747 -12.84 26.29 15.14
N GLU A 748 -12.04 25.76 16.07
CA GLU A 748 -10.60 26.05 16.15
C GLU A 748 -9.88 25.64 14.85
N LEU A 749 -10.12 24.41 14.39
CA LEU A 749 -9.54 23.90 13.16
C LEU A 749 -9.98 24.72 11.93
N LEU A 750 -11.26 25.07 11.86
CA LEU A 750 -11.80 25.89 10.78
C LEU A 750 -11.21 27.31 10.79
N GLN A 751 -11.06 27.93 11.97
CA GLN A 751 -10.47 29.26 12.08
C GLN A 751 -9.04 29.28 11.57
N ARG A 752 -8.23 28.26 11.90
CA ARG A 752 -6.87 28.12 11.37
C ARG A 752 -6.85 28.06 9.84
N ALA A 753 -7.80 27.32 9.23
CA ALA A 753 -7.93 27.26 7.78
C ALA A 753 -8.30 28.63 7.18
N VAL A 754 -9.23 29.34 7.79
CA VAL A 754 -9.63 30.69 7.37
C VAL A 754 -8.48 31.70 7.50
N ASP A 755 -7.76 31.67 8.62
CA ASP A 755 -6.62 32.56 8.87
C ASP A 755 -5.49 32.35 7.85
N ALA A 756 -5.29 31.10 7.40
CA ALA A 756 -4.24 30.75 6.44
C ALA A 756 -4.63 31.03 4.98
N LEU A 757 -5.89 30.77 4.60
CA LEU A 757 -6.31 30.72 3.18
C LEU A 757 -7.28 31.83 2.76
N GLY A 758 -7.96 32.48 3.71
CA GLY A 758 -9.09 33.36 3.46
C GLY A 758 -10.43 32.61 3.39
N ALA A 759 -11.49 33.22 3.91
CA ALA A 759 -12.81 32.59 4.04
C ALA A 759 -13.45 32.22 2.69
N GLU A 760 -13.16 32.97 1.63
CA GLU A 760 -13.71 32.75 0.29
C GLU A 760 -13.18 31.48 -0.40
N LYS A 761 -12.07 30.93 0.12
CA LYS A 761 -11.45 29.70 -0.39
C LYS A 761 -11.82 28.47 0.42
N VAL A 762 -12.32 28.61 1.63
CA VAL A 762 -12.47 27.49 2.56
C VAL A 762 -13.83 26.81 2.45
N TRP A 763 -13.82 25.48 2.34
CA TRP A 763 -14.98 24.60 2.51
C TRP A 763 -14.91 23.89 3.86
N VAL A 764 -16.07 23.52 4.41
CA VAL A 764 -16.16 22.81 5.69
C VAL A 764 -16.65 21.38 5.45
N ASN A 765 -15.77 20.41 5.66
CA ASN A 765 -16.03 18.98 5.44
C ASN A 765 -15.29 18.10 6.46
N PRO A 766 -15.71 16.83 6.62
CA PRO A 766 -14.90 15.81 7.29
C PRO A 766 -13.62 15.48 6.50
N ASP A 767 -12.71 14.73 7.12
CA ASP A 767 -11.48 14.24 6.47
C ASP A 767 -11.77 13.31 5.29
N CYS A 768 -12.75 12.40 5.38
CA CYS A 768 -13.05 11.42 4.33
C CYS A 768 -14.54 11.00 4.37
N GLY A 769 -14.93 9.96 3.61
CA GLY A 769 -16.28 9.38 3.62
C GLY A 769 -16.65 8.68 4.94
N LEU A 770 -17.94 8.60 5.23
CA LEU A 770 -18.48 8.21 6.55
C LEU A 770 -18.88 6.73 6.64
N LYS A 771 -18.59 5.93 5.61
CA LYS A 771 -18.95 4.51 5.48
C LYS A 771 -18.64 3.64 6.70
N THR A 772 -17.55 3.94 7.39
CA THR A 772 -17.03 3.12 8.51
C THR A 772 -17.51 3.59 9.89
N ARG A 773 -18.30 4.65 9.97
CA ARG A 773 -18.88 5.19 11.21
C ARG A 773 -20.28 4.63 11.47
N ALA A 774 -20.81 4.91 12.66
CA ALA A 774 -22.22 4.69 12.98
C ALA A 774 -23.04 5.98 12.80
N TYR A 775 -24.36 5.84 12.58
CA TYR A 775 -25.26 7.00 12.40
C TYR A 775 -25.28 7.93 13.62
N ALA A 776 -25.34 7.39 14.85
CA ALA A 776 -25.35 8.22 16.05
C ALA A 776 -24.11 9.13 16.17
N GLU A 777 -22.93 8.57 15.88
CA GLU A 777 -21.66 9.32 15.85
C GLU A 777 -21.66 10.34 14.71
N THR A 778 -22.16 9.94 13.54
CA THR A 778 -22.23 10.77 12.33
C THR A 778 -23.11 12.00 12.53
N GLU A 779 -24.32 11.82 13.04
CA GLU A 779 -25.27 12.91 13.28
C GLU A 779 -24.72 13.91 14.30
N ALA A 780 -24.12 13.43 15.39
CA ALA A 780 -23.54 14.29 16.41
C ALA A 780 -22.32 15.07 15.88
N SER A 781 -21.45 14.42 15.10
CA SER A 781 -20.25 15.05 14.54
C SER A 781 -20.60 16.08 13.46
N LEU A 782 -21.54 15.77 12.57
CA LEU A 782 -22.01 16.72 11.55
C LEU A 782 -22.76 17.91 12.17
N THR A 783 -23.48 17.71 13.28
CA THR A 783 -24.08 18.82 14.03
C THR A 783 -23.01 19.80 14.53
N SER A 784 -21.91 19.28 15.10
CA SER A 784 -20.78 20.09 15.55
C SER A 784 -20.10 20.81 14.40
N LEU A 785 -19.89 20.13 13.26
CA LEU A 785 -19.27 20.70 12.06
C LEU A 785 -20.09 21.84 11.47
N VAL A 786 -21.41 21.66 11.29
CA VAL A 786 -22.30 22.73 10.80
C VAL A 786 -22.39 23.87 11.82
N GLY A 787 -22.40 23.56 13.12
CA GLY A 787 -22.35 24.57 14.19
C GLY A 787 -21.06 25.40 14.14
N ALA A 788 -19.91 24.78 13.86
CA ALA A 788 -18.63 25.46 13.70
C ALA A 788 -18.64 26.42 12.51
N ALA A 789 -19.12 25.96 11.35
CA ALA A 789 -19.26 26.81 10.16
C ALA A 789 -20.13 28.04 10.43
N ARG A 790 -21.28 27.88 11.10
CA ARG A 790 -22.14 29.01 11.50
C ARG A 790 -21.42 29.98 12.44
N ALA A 791 -20.72 29.47 13.45
CA ALA A 791 -20.00 30.29 14.41
C ALA A 791 -18.89 31.12 13.75
N VAL A 792 -18.13 30.53 12.82
CA VAL A 792 -17.08 31.26 12.10
C VAL A 792 -17.68 32.27 11.12
N ARG A 793 -18.76 31.93 10.38
CA ARG A 793 -19.48 32.87 9.51
C ARG A 793 -19.98 34.12 10.25
N GLU A 794 -20.43 33.98 11.50
CA GLU A 794 -20.87 35.12 12.32
C GLU A 794 -19.72 36.04 12.75
N SER A 795 -18.46 35.60 12.62
CA SER A 795 -17.26 36.35 13.00
C SER A 795 -16.55 37.05 11.84
N LEU A 796 -16.94 36.75 10.59
CA LEU A 796 -16.49 37.39 9.35
C LEU A 796 -17.28 38.68 9.11
#